data_AF-A0A7T4R263-F1
#
_entry.id   AF-A0A7T4R263-F1
#
_cell.length_a   1.000
_cell.length_b   1.000
_cell.length_c   1.000
_cell.angle_alpha   90.00
_cell.angle_beta   90.00
_cell.angle_gamma   90.00
#
_symmetry.space_group_name_H-M   'P 1'
#
loop_
_entity.id
_entity.type
_entity.pdbx_description
1 polymer ?
#
loop_
_entity_poly.entity_id
_entity_poly.type
_entity_poly.pdbx_seq_one_letter_code
_entity_poly.pdbx_strand_id
1 'polypeptide(L)'
;MKTRLISSVLMTLIVAGCSSSPYSVPQYEPRSSTSQATPRPAPSTQQQYRGFNPATANSADVQLWLEQAATAATDQAHELRLRAAEVLLRDGDLARAEEAVQELIIPELEPSRAVRLAIIRARIHRGHGEFRDALAALTDPLVESYISEQPFFRQIQFSQLRSSMFSIEGDHLNAVKERIYVDPLLNREQQRQNREAIWTGLMQIPTPQLLDNLNSSDERDYLGWLELAAIAKDYQGDLEGQIRQRDNWLKRWPRHPASDNLPGGLGDLEELVITRADQIALLLPVSGRLAAYGKAIRDGFFAAYYQARGNSADTPAIRLYDSADASMADLYRRAVRDGSQMIIGPLQKAQVSAMVESQGESMAVPTLALNQIEGQRFPSGLYQFALNPEDEARQLAEITHTKGYQRALIITPEGSWGNKVAESFATRWQELGGDIVGSTAFDAQQNNYSKQIKQVLQIDRSQRRLQRLQQIIGVRPQYEPYRRTDTDFIFLAARPNEGRAVKPLLAYHYAGDLPVYATSHIYQGDANPGRDQDINGVHFLDIPWVFNDDSEIRRTIDQQLPNSGRYQRMYALGVDSFRLHLRLSQLGAGSQVFGETGTLHLNAQRQVERRLPLAEIRDGRATVIPTGSSEELP
;
A
#
# COMPACT_ATOMS: atom_id res chain seq x y z
N MET A 1 62.21 -62.71 -18.44
CA MET A 1 60.76 -62.95 -18.24
C MET A 1 60.50 -63.04 -16.74
N LYS A 2 59.55 -62.22 -16.26
CA LYS A 2 58.72 -62.40 -15.06
C LYS A 2 59.36 -62.66 -13.68
N THR A 3 58.91 -61.82 -12.74
CA THR A 3 58.61 -62.07 -11.32
C THR A 3 59.75 -62.27 -10.30
N ARG A 4 59.85 -61.31 -9.34
CA ARG A 4 59.67 -61.42 -7.87
C ARG A 4 60.43 -60.24 -7.20
N LEU A 5 59.76 -59.31 -6.51
CA LEU A 5 59.14 -59.31 -5.15
C LEU A 5 60.13 -58.87 -4.05
N ILE A 6 59.70 -57.85 -3.28
CA ILE A 6 60.06 -57.49 -1.89
C ILE A 6 61.42 -56.76 -1.77
N SER A 7 61.57 -55.55 -1.22
CA SER A 7 61.03 -55.06 0.05
C SER A 7 61.21 -53.53 0.24
N SER A 8 60.35 -52.96 1.10
CA SER A 8 60.63 -51.85 2.03
C SER A 8 60.60 -50.40 1.48
N VAL A 9 59.42 -49.77 1.52
CA VAL A 9 59.31 -48.30 1.63
C VAL A 9 58.31 -47.94 2.73
N LEU A 10 58.83 -47.21 3.71
CA LEU A 10 58.16 -46.61 4.86
C LEU A 10 57.25 -45.48 4.36
N MET A 11 55.95 -45.59 4.60
CA MET A 11 54.95 -44.59 4.18
C MET A 11 54.69 -43.61 5.33
N THR A 12 55.21 -42.39 5.19
CA THR A 12 54.88 -41.25 6.05
C THR A 12 53.62 -40.57 5.50
N LEU A 13 52.54 -40.61 6.26
CA LEU A 13 51.29 -39.87 5.98
C LEU A 13 51.48 -38.41 6.43
N ILE A 14 51.50 -37.47 5.48
CA ILE A 14 51.32 -36.03 5.75
C ILE A 14 49.87 -35.70 5.42
N VAL A 15 49.07 -35.44 6.46
CA VAL A 15 47.77 -34.77 6.35
C VAL A 15 48.03 -33.27 6.42
N ALA A 16 47.92 -32.57 5.29
CA ALA A 16 47.84 -31.13 5.26
C ALA A 16 46.37 -30.73 5.45
N GLY A 17 46.01 -30.35 6.68
CA GLY A 17 44.79 -29.61 6.96
C GLY A 17 45.01 -28.13 6.63
N CYS A 18 44.23 -27.59 5.70
CA CYS A 18 44.18 -26.15 5.47
C CYS A 18 43.23 -25.49 6.49
N SER A 19 43.82 -24.58 7.25
CA SER A 19 43.22 -23.64 8.17
C SER A 19 42.42 -22.55 7.44
N SER A 20 41.16 -22.35 7.83
CA SER A 20 40.43 -21.10 7.59
C SER A 20 40.37 -20.30 8.89
N SER A 21 41.03 -19.14 8.90
CA SER A 21 41.05 -18.19 10.02
C SER A 21 39.64 -17.76 10.42
N PRO A 22 39.28 -17.74 11.72
CA PRO A 22 38.03 -17.15 12.17
C PRO A 22 38.13 -15.62 12.15
N TYR A 23 37.15 -15.00 11.51
CA TYR A 23 36.86 -13.58 11.58
C TYR A 23 36.55 -13.23 13.05
N SER A 24 37.36 -12.35 13.65
CA SER A 24 37.20 -11.91 15.03
C SER A 24 36.12 -10.83 15.08
N VAL A 25 34.95 -11.18 15.64
CA VAL A 25 33.94 -10.21 16.03
C VAL A 25 34.45 -9.47 17.28
N PRO A 26 34.40 -8.14 17.37
CA PRO A 26 34.80 -7.42 18.58
C PRO A 26 33.94 -7.91 19.76
N GLN A 27 34.57 -8.39 20.82
CA GLN A 27 33.89 -8.71 22.06
C GLN A 27 33.31 -7.41 22.64
N TYR A 28 31.99 -7.27 22.57
CA TYR A 28 31.26 -6.29 23.33
C TYR A 28 31.26 -6.74 24.81
N GLU A 29 32.14 -6.15 25.61
CA GLU A 29 32.02 -6.25 27.08
C GLU A 29 30.69 -5.57 27.47
N PRO A 30 29.74 -6.31 28.08
CA PRO A 30 28.51 -5.70 28.56
C PRO A 30 28.88 -4.73 29.68
N ARG A 31 28.79 -3.43 29.42
CA ARG A 31 28.70 -2.43 30.49
C ARG A 31 27.44 -2.76 31.29
N SER A 32 27.66 -3.24 32.51
CA SER A 32 26.64 -3.42 33.54
C SER A 32 26.12 -2.06 34.00
N SER A 33 25.32 -1.40 33.18
CA SER A 33 24.34 -0.42 33.65
C SER A 33 23.05 -1.17 33.93
N THR A 34 22.85 -1.57 35.19
CA THR A 34 21.56 -1.96 35.74
C THR A 34 20.62 -0.75 35.71
N SER A 35 20.13 -0.38 34.52
CA SER A 35 18.86 0.32 34.40
C SER A 35 17.79 -0.76 34.31
N GLN A 36 17.32 -1.21 35.47
CA GLN A 36 16.07 -1.97 35.53
C GLN A 36 14.99 -1.03 35.02
N ALA A 37 14.59 -1.20 33.75
CA ALA A 37 13.32 -0.68 33.28
C ALA A 37 12.25 -1.31 34.17
N THR A 38 11.79 -0.57 35.17
CA THR A 38 10.64 -0.96 35.98
C THR A 38 9.46 -1.12 35.03
N PRO A 39 8.85 -2.31 34.91
CA PRO A 39 7.60 -2.44 34.18
C PRO A 39 6.59 -1.49 34.85
N ARG A 40 6.13 -0.47 34.10
CA ARG A 40 5.04 0.38 34.58
C ARG A 40 3.83 -0.54 34.80
N PRO A 41 3.23 -0.57 36.00
CA PRO A 41 2.08 -1.42 36.26
C PRO A 41 0.95 -1.06 35.29
N ALA A 42 0.33 -2.07 34.70
CA ALA A 42 -0.90 -1.90 33.93
C ALA A 42 -1.91 -1.16 34.81
N PRO A 43 -2.61 -0.13 34.28
CA PRO A 43 -3.57 0.62 35.08
C PRO A 43 -4.63 -0.34 35.63
N SER A 44 -4.93 -0.21 36.92
CA SER A 44 -6.12 -0.83 37.50
C SER A 44 -7.33 -0.35 36.71
N THR A 45 -7.97 -1.26 35.97
CA THR A 45 -9.29 -1.02 35.38
C THR A 45 -10.19 -0.46 36.48
N GLN A 46 -10.67 0.78 36.30
CA GLN A 46 -11.48 1.57 37.23
C GLN A 46 -10.75 2.59 38.14
N GLN A 47 -9.76 3.35 37.64
CA GLN A 47 -9.67 4.74 38.10
C GLN A 47 -10.80 5.54 37.45
N GLN A 48 -11.95 5.58 38.14
CA GLN A 48 -13.11 6.38 37.75
C GLN A 48 -12.69 7.86 37.73
N TYR A 49 -12.47 8.42 36.54
CA TYR A 49 -12.11 9.82 36.36
C TYR A 49 -13.23 10.70 36.96
N ARG A 50 -12.92 11.44 38.04
CA ARG A 50 -13.86 12.33 38.72
C ARG A 50 -13.92 13.75 38.10
N GLY A 51 -13.24 13.98 36.98
CA GLY A 51 -13.23 15.26 36.29
C GLY A 51 -14.36 15.40 35.27
N PHE A 52 -14.41 16.55 34.60
CA PHE A 52 -15.36 16.84 33.52
C PHE A 52 -15.26 15.81 32.39
N ASN A 53 -16.37 15.13 32.07
CA ASN A 53 -16.44 14.17 30.97
C ASN A 53 -17.32 14.74 29.84
N PRO A 54 -16.73 15.17 28.70
CA PRO A 54 -17.50 15.71 27.59
C PRO A 54 -18.47 14.69 26.99
N ALA A 55 -18.20 13.38 27.08
CA ALA A 55 -19.09 12.35 26.55
C ALA A 55 -20.46 12.31 27.27
N THR A 56 -20.54 12.76 28.52
CA THR A 56 -21.77 12.73 29.34
C THR A 56 -22.29 14.12 29.70
N ALA A 57 -21.59 15.18 29.30
CA ALA A 57 -21.95 16.55 29.59
C ALA A 57 -23.21 16.99 28.82
N ASN A 58 -24.04 17.86 29.42
CA ASN A 58 -25.24 18.37 28.76
C ASN A 58 -24.88 19.46 27.75
N SER A 59 -25.28 19.30 26.48
CA SER A 59 -25.05 20.30 25.42
C SER A 59 -25.70 21.65 25.73
N ALA A 60 -26.80 21.66 26.48
CA ALA A 60 -27.51 22.88 26.82
C ALA A 60 -26.66 23.83 27.71
N ASP A 61 -25.67 23.30 28.42
CA ASP A 61 -24.81 24.08 29.31
C ASP A 61 -23.70 24.84 28.56
N VAL A 62 -23.47 24.53 27.28
CA VAL A 62 -22.39 25.14 26.47
C VAL A 62 -22.52 26.65 26.42
N GLN A 63 -23.73 27.17 26.13
CA GLN A 63 -23.97 28.61 26.05
C GLN A 63 -23.72 29.29 27.39
N LEU A 64 -24.15 28.65 28.49
CA LEU A 64 -23.92 29.14 29.85
C LEU A 64 -22.43 29.21 30.18
N TRP A 65 -21.63 28.21 29.80
CA TRP A 65 -20.18 28.23 30.03
C TRP A 65 -19.47 29.32 29.24
N LEU A 66 -19.86 29.55 27.99
CA LEU A 66 -19.29 30.61 27.15
C LEU A 66 -19.61 32.01 27.73
N GLU A 67 -20.85 32.22 28.18
CA GLU A 67 -21.25 33.46 28.85
C GLU A 67 -20.51 33.69 30.17
N GLN A 68 -20.35 32.64 30.99
CA GLN A 68 -19.58 32.70 32.22
C GLN A 68 -18.09 32.96 31.96
N ALA A 69 -17.52 32.37 30.91
CA ALA A 69 -16.12 32.58 30.55
C ALA A 69 -15.81 34.04 30.22
N ALA A 70 -16.76 34.78 29.65
CA ALA A 70 -16.58 36.20 29.29
C ALA A 70 -16.38 37.13 30.50
N THR A 71 -16.77 36.70 31.71
CA THR A 71 -16.68 37.52 32.94
C THR A 71 -15.84 36.87 34.05
N ALA A 72 -15.37 35.64 33.85
CA ALA A 72 -14.58 34.90 34.83
C ALA A 72 -13.10 35.34 34.84
N ALA A 73 -12.39 35.00 35.92
CA ALA A 73 -10.93 35.11 35.97
C ALA A 73 -10.28 34.22 34.90
N THR A 74 -9.11 34.63 34.38
CA THR A 74 -8.43 34.02 33.23
C THR A 74 -8.39 32.49 33.26
N ASP A 75 -7.95 31.88 34.38
CA ASP A 75 -7.88 30.42 34.53
C ASP A 75 -9.24 29.72 34.42
N GLN A 76 -10.27 30.32 35.00
CA GLN A 76 -11.62 29.79 34.96
C GLN A 76 -12.25 30.00 33.58
N ALA A 77 -11.98 31.13 32.93
CA ALA A 77 -12.39 31.40 31.56
C ALA A 77 -11.78 30.37 30.59
N HIS A 78 -10.49 30.07 30.72
CA HIS A 78 -9.80 29.04 29.94
C HIS A 78 -10.45 27.66 30.12
N GLU A 79 -10.72 27.26 31.36
CA GLU A 79 -11.36 25.96 31.65
C GLU A 79 -12.76 25.86 31.04
N LEU A 80 -13.59 26.89 31.17
CA LEU A 80 -14.96 26.92 30.64
C LEU A 80 -14.97 26.86 29.10
N ARG A 81 -14.08 27.62 28.44
CA ARG A 81 -13.91 27.59 26.99
C ARG A 81 -13.51 26.22 26.47
N LEU A 82 -12.55 25.56 27.11
CA LEU A 82 -12.13 24.20 26.74
C LEU A 82 -13.27 23.18 26.91
N ARG A 83 -14.08 23.27 27.98
CA ARG A 83 -15.24 22.38 28.18
C ARG A 83 -16.30 22.58 27.12
N ALA A 84 -16.63 23.83 26.80
CA ALA A 84 -17.56 24.18 25.74
C ALA A 84 -17.11 23.58 24.40
N ALA A 85 -15.85 23.78 24.03
CA ALA A 85 -15.28 23.27 22.79
C ALA A 85 -15.25 21.73 22.73
N GLU A 86 -14.94 21.03 23.82
CA GLU A 86 -14.98 19.55 23.87
C GLU A 86 -16.38 18.98 23.63
N VAL A 87 -17.43 19.66 24.11
CA VAL A 87 -18.83 19.27 23.89
C VAL A 87 -19.29 19.64 22.49
N LEU A 88 -18.94 20.82 22.00
CA LEU A 88 -19.24 21.24 20.62
C LEU A 88 -18.61 20.29 19.59
N LEU A 89 -17.36 19.86 19.81
CA LEU A 89 -16.69 18.85 19.00
C LEU A 89 -17.34 17.46 19.06
N ARG A 90 -17.95 17.10 20.20
CA ARG A 90 -18.72 15.86 20.30
C ARG A 90 -20.01 15.96 19.48
N ASP A 91 -20.63 17.13 19.47
CA ASP A 91 -21.89 17.39 18.78
C ASP A 91 -21.71 17.71 17.27
N GLY A 92 -20.46 17.80 16.80
CA GLY A 92 -20.11 18.07 15.41
C GLY A 92 -20.14 19.54 15.00
N ASP A 93 -20.30 20.46 15.97
CA ASP A 93 -20.36 21.90 15.75
C ASP A 93 -18.94 22.50 15.71
N LEU A 94 -18.23 22.25 14.60
CA LEU A 94 -16.82 22.62 14.43
C LEU A 94 -16.62 24.14 14.52
N ALA A 95 -17.47 24.92 13.87
CA ALA A 95 -17.35 26.38 13.81
C ALA A 95 -17.42 27.03 15.20
N ARG A 96 -18.40 26.61 16.02
CA ARG A 96 -18.50 27.13 17.39
C ARG A 96 -17.40 26.58 18.30
N ALA A 97 -16.94 25.35 18.08
CA ALA A 97 -15.81 24.81 18.83
C ALA A 97 -14.52 25.62 18.57
N GLU A 98 -14.30 26.03 17.33
CA GLU A 98 -13.18 26.89 16.94
C GLU A 98 -13.28 28.29 17.56
N GLU A 99 -14.44 28.93 17.45
CA GLU A 99 -14.70 30.24 18.07
C GLU A 99 -14.44 30.20 19.59
N ALA A 100 -14.82 29.12 20.26
CA ALA A 100 -14.63 28.97 21.71
C ALA A 100 -13.14 28.94 22.14
N VAL A 101 -12.22 28.53 21.26
CA VAL A 101 -10.79 28.36 21.60
C VAL A 101 -9.83 29.27 20.83
N GLN A 102 -10.33 30.11 19.92
CA GLN A 102 -9.50 30.96 19.06
C GLN A 102 -8.56 31.88 19.85
N GLU A 103 -8.99 32.37 21.01
CA GLU A 103 -8.22 33.29 21.85
C GLU A 103 -7.21 32.60 22.80
N LEU A 104 -7.24 31.26 22.90
CA LEU A 104 -6.38 30.54 23.84
C LEU A 104 -4.98 30.33 23.25
N ILE A 105 -3.92 30.61 24.02
CA ILE A 105 -2.53 30.53 23.56
C ILE A 105 -1.76 29.50 24.38
N ILE A 106 -1.17 28.48 23.73
CA ILE A 106 -0.53 27.32 24.39
C ILE A 106 0.51 27.75 25.45
N PRO A 107 1.47 28.66 25.16
CA PRO A 107 2.42 29.17 26.15
C PRO A 107 1.81 29.83 27.41
N GLU A 108 0.57 30.30 27.34
CA GLU A 108 -0.13 30.98 28.45
C GLU A 108 -0.98 30.03 29.29
N LEU A 109 -1.03 28.74 28.91
CA LEU A 109 -1.85 27.74 29.57
C LEU A 109 -1.00 26.83 30.46
N GLU A 110 -1.58 26.45 31.60
CA GLU A 110 -1.11 25.32 32.40
C GLU A 110 -0.96 24.05 31.53
N PRO A 111 0.03 23.18 31.79
CA PRO A 111 0.35 22.02 30.93
C PRO A 111 -0.86 21.14 30.56
N SER A 112 -1.73 20.87 31.55
CA SER A 112 -2.97 20.10 31.37
C SER A 112 -3.95 20.74 30.38
N ARG A 113 -4.06 22.08 30.39
CA ARG A 113 -4.94 22.84 29.48
C ARG A 113 -4.31 23.02 28.10
N ALA A 114 -2.99 23.21 28.03
CA ALA A 114 -2.24 23.24 26.78
C ALA A 114 -2.45 21.95 25.95
N VAL A 115 -2.31 20.77 26.58
CA VAL A 115 -2.56 19.49 25.89
C VAL A 115 -4.02 19.34 25.45
N ARG A 116 -4.99 19.77 26.27
CA ARG A 116 -6.41 19.75 25.86
C ARG A 116 -6.67 20.65 24.65
N LEU A 117 -6.12 21.86 24.65
CA LEU A 117 -6.24 22.79 23.54
C LEU A 117 -5.67 22.19 22.25
N ALA A 118 -4.49 21.58 22.32
CA ALA A 118 -3.86 20.90 21.19
C ALA A 118 -4.76 19.80 20.60
N ILE A 119 -5.34 18.94 21.45
CA ILE A 119 -6.29 17.90 21.01
C ILE A 119 -7.55 18.52 20.38
N ILE A 120 -8.09 19.59 20.95
CA ILE A 120 -9.28 20.29 20.43
C ILE A 120 -8.98 20.87 19.04
N ARG A 121 -7.90 21.64 18.90
CA ARG A 121 -7.47 22.22 17.61
C ARG A 121 -7.25 21.14 16.56
N ALA A 122 -6.55 20.07 16.91
CA ALA A 122 -6.33 18.97 15.99
C ALA A 122 -7.65 18.30 15.54
N ARG A 123 -8.64 18.17 16.42
CA ARG A 123 -9.96 17.65 16.06
C ARG A 123 -10.76 18.60 15.18
N ILE A 124 -10.64 19.92 15.38
CA ILE A 124 -11.25 20.95 14.54
C ILE A 124 -10.67 20.87 13.13
N HIS A 125 -9.34 21.01 13.00
CA HIS A 125 -8.63 20.94 11.72
C HIS A 125 -8.92 19.63 10.98
N ARG A 126 -8.89 18.48 11.68
CA ARG A 126 -9.27 17.19 11.10
C ARG A 126 -10.72 17.18 10.59
N GLY A 127 -11.64 17.83 11.29
CA GLY A 127 -13.04 17.97 10.87
C GLY A 127 -13.20 18.82 9.60
N HIS A 128 -12.30 19.77 9.37
CA HIS A 128 -12.22 20.56 8.14
C HIS A 128 -11.42 19.87 7.01
N GLY A 129 -10.80 18.72 7.27
CA GLY A 129 -9.92 18.05 6.32
C GLY A 129 -8.49 18.62 6.27
N GLU A 130 -8.13 19.47 7.22
CA GLU A 130 -6.82 20.14 7.35
C GLU A 130 -5.84 19.26 8.14
N PHE A 131 -5.49 18.09 7.61
CA PHE A 131 -4.74 17.06 8.35
C PHE A 131 -3.32 17.49 8.77
N ARG A 132 -2.65 18.31 7.94
CA ARG A 132 -1.34 18.88 8.25
C ARG A 132 -1.40 19.83 9.46
N ASP A 133 -2.38 20.72 9.50
CA ASP A 133 -2.56 21.65 10.62
C ASP A 133 -2.99 20.91 11.89
N ALA A 134 -3.80 19.85 11.72
CA ALA A 134 -4.14 18.95 12.81
C ALA A 134 -2.89 18.27 13.41
N LEU A 135 -1.96 17.81 12.56
CA LEU A 135 -0.70 17.23 13.02
C LEU A 135 0.22 18.28 13.65
N ALA A 136 0.29 19.49 13.08
CA ALA A 136 1.08 20.59 13.61
C ALA A 136 0.67 20.94 15.05
N ALA A 137 -0.65 20.96 15.33
CA ALA A 137 -1.15 21.17 16.68
C ALA A 137 -0.71 20.08 17.69
N LEU A 138 -0.45 18.85 17.24
CA LEU A 138 -0.05 17.70 18.08
C LEU A 138 1.47 17.46 18.13
N THR A 139 2.23 18.24 17.38
CA THR A 139 3.70 18.17 17.31
C THR A 139 4.36 19.47 17.79
N ASP A 140 3.58 20.34 18.45
CA ASP A 140 4.08 21.51 19.16
C ASP A 140 5.07 21.07 20.26
N PRO A 141 6.33 21.54 20.26
CA PRO A 141 7.35 21.06 21.20
C PRO A 141 6.97 21.23 22.67
N LEU A 142 6.20 22.28 23.00
CA LEU A 142 5.76 22.53 24.37
C LEU A 142 4.69 21.51 24.77
N VAL A 143 3.72 21.24 23.88
CA VAL A 143 2.70 20.21 24.10
C VAL A 143 3.33 18.82 24.26
N GLU A 144 4.33 18.49 23.44
CA GLU A 144 5.06 17.22 23.54
C GLU A 144 5.76 17.07 24.88
N SER A 145 6.37 18.14 25.40
CA SER A 145 7.04 18.12 26.70
C SER A 145 6.08 17.84 27.87
N TYR A 146 4.78 18.11 27.69
CA TYR A 146 3.77 17.97 28.73
C TYR A 146 3.03 16.62 28.72
N ILE A 147 3.17 15.81 27.66
CA ILE A 147 2.29 14.65 27.47
C ILE A 147 2.52 13.54 28.48
N SER A 148 3.77 13.24 28.82
CA SER A 148 4.13 12.11 29.69
C SER A 148 3.63 12.26 31.13
N GLU A 149 3.34 13.49 31.54
CA GLU A 149 2.83 13.85 32.87
C GLU A 149 1.29 13.87 32.94
N GLN A 150 0.60 13.76 31.81
CA GLN A 150 -0.86 13.76 31.77
C GLN A 150 -1.46 12.46 32.33
N PRO A 151 -2.72 12.46 32.76
CA PRO A 151 -3.43 11.22 33.07
C PRO A 151 -3.46 10.25 31.87
N PHE A 152 -3.41 8.94 32.11
CA PHE A 152 -3.31 7.93 31.04
C PHE A 152 -4.39 8.05 29.97
N PHE A 153 -5.64 8.34 30.33
CA PHE A 153 -6.71 8.50 29.34
C PHE A 153 -6.41 9.62 28.33
N ARG A 154 -5.72 10.69 28.77
CA ARG A 154 -5.33 11.81 27.92
C ARG A 154 -4.12 11.47 27.06
N GLN A 155 -3.15 10.75 27.62
CA GLN A 155 -2.02 10.22 26.84
C GLN A 155 -2.52 9.31 25.71
N ILE A 156 -3.49 8.42 26.01
CA ILE A 156 -4.13 7.55 25.03
C ILE A 156 -4.84 8.38 23.95
N GLN A 157 -5.70 9.32 24.35
CA GLN A 157 -6.44 10.16 23.40
C GLN A 157 -5.51 10.94 22.47
N PHE A 158 -4.47 11.55 23.03
CA PHE A 158 -3.47 12.32 22.28
C PHE A 158 -2.73 11.45 21.28
N SER A 159 -2.13 10.35 21.75
CA SER A 159 -1.28 9.50 20.89
C SER A 159 -2.11 8.76 19.83
N GLN A 160 -3.35 8.37 20.13
CA GLN A 160 -4.25 7.80 19.12
C GLN A 160 -4.60 8.82 18.02
N LEU A 161 -4.89 10.06 18.40
CA LEU A 161 -5.16 11.13 17.43
C LEU A 161 -3.90 11.44 16.61
N ARG A 162 -2.75 11.58 17.26
CA ARG A 162 -1.46 11.86 16.62
C ARG A 162 -1.03 10.74 15.68
N SER A 163 -1.15 9.48 16.10
CA SER A 163 -0.95 8.30 15.25
C SER A 163 -1.82 8.36 13.99
N SER A 164 -3.10 8.72 14.14
CA SER A 164 -4.01 8.82 12.99
C SER A 164 -3.60 9.94 12.03
N MET A 165 -3.13 11.08 12.54
CA MET A 165 -2.65 12.19 11.70
C MET A 165 -1.35 11.83 10.99
N PHE A 166 -0.37 11.26 11.70
CA PHE A 166 0.85 10.73 11.07
C PHE A 166 0.52 9.72 9.97
N SER A 167 -0.40 8.79 10.21
CA SER A 167 -0.78 7.79 9.22
C SER A 167 -1.48 8.39 7.99
N ILE A 168 -2.24 9.48 8.14
CA ILE A 168 -2.90 10.19 7.02
C ILE A 168 -1.87 10.97 6.21
N GLU A 169 -0.94 11.64 6.89
CA GLU A 169 0.19 12.33 6.25
C GLU A 169 1.24 11.36 5.67
N GLY A 170 1.08 10.05 5.88
CA GLY A 170 1.93 8.98 5.35
C GLY A 170 3.18 8.64 6.19
N ASP A 171 3.38 9.31 7.33
CA ASP A 171 4.43 8.99 8.29
C ASP A 171 4.06 7.77 9.15
N HIS A 172 4.05 6.60 8.52
CA HIS A 172 3.68 5.35 9.18
C HIS A 172 4.65 4.96 10.30
N LEU A 173 5.91 5.41 10.23
CA LEU A 173 6.92 5.12 11.25
C LEU A 173 6.56 5.80 12.58
N ASN A 174 6.31 7.11 12.55
CA ASN A 174 5.90 7.82 13.76
C ASN A 174 4.48 7.44 14.19
N ALA A 175 3.58 7.13 13.24
CA ALA A 175 2.26 6.59 13.56
C ALA A 175 2.32 5.30 14.40
N VAL A 176 3.26 4.39 14.07
CA VAL A 176 3.48 3.15 14.80
C VAL A 176 4.13 3.39 16.16
N LYS A 177 5.11 4.31 16.25
CA LYS A 177 5.74 4.68 17.53
C LYS A 177 4.71 5.15 18.56
N GLU A 178 3.77 6.00 18.16
CA GLU A 178 2.66 6.45 19.02
C GLU A 178 1.83 5.30 19.58
N ARG A 179 1.55 4.28 18.75
CA ARG A 179 0.75 3.13 19.14
C ARG A 179 1.50 2.20 20.08
N ILE A 180 2.79 2.01 19.84
CA ILE A 180 3.67 1.22 20.71
C ILE A 180 3.76 1.89 22.08
N TYR A 181 3.94 3.22 22.11
CA TYR A 181 3.97 4.00 23.34
C TYR A 181 2.71 3.81 24.22
N VAL A 182 1.51 3.79 23.61
CA VAL A 182 0.27 3.66 24.38
C VAL A 182 -0.19 2.23 24.66
N ASP A 183 0.36 1.21 23.99
CA ASP A 183 -0.05 -0.19 24.19
C ASP A 183 -0.10 -0.62 25.67
N PRO A 184 0.91 -0.33 26.52
CA PRO A 184 0.86 -0.72 27.94
C PRO A 184 -0.19 0.07 28.76
N LEU A 185 -0.71 1.18 28.24
CA LEU A 185 -1.74 2.00 28.90
C LEU A 185 -3.16 1.50 28.60
N LEU A 186 -3.32 0.65 27.59
CA LEU A 186 -4.61 0.15 27.11
C LEU A 186 -5.07 -1.08 27.90
N ASN A 187 -6.39 -1.33 27.90
CA ASN A 187 -6.93 -2.60 28.41
C ASN A 187 -6.71 -3.75 27.39
N ARG A 188 -6.92 -5.01 27.80
CA ARG A 188 -6.63 -6.19 26.95
C ARG A 188 -7.35 -6.19 25.58
N GLU A 189 -8.59 -5.74 25.51
CA GLU A 189 -9.32 -5.69 24.25
C GLU A 189 -8.77 -4.60 23.33
N GLN A 190 -8.52 -3.41 23.91
CA GLN A 190 -7.89 -2.30 23.20
C GLN A 190 -6.46 -2.62 22.76
N GLN A 191 -5.69 -3.37 23.54
CA GLN A 191 -4.35 -3.84 23.17
C GLN A 191 -4.39 -4.71 21.93
N ARG A 192 -5.35 -5.62 21.81
CA ARG A 192 -5.48 -6.48 20.61
C ARG A 192 -5.67 -5.63 19.36
N GLN A 193 -6.63 -4.72 19.38
CA GLN A 193 -6.91 -3.80 18.28
C GLN A 193 -5.74 -2.86 17.99
N ASN A 194 -5.06 -2.38 19.03
CA ASN A 194 -3.89 -1.52 18.88
C ASN A 194 -2.71 -2.25 18.25
N ARG A 195 -2.44 -3.51 18.63
CA ARG A 195 -1.37 -4.34 18.06
C ARG A 195 -1.65 -4.72 16.61
N GLU A 196 -2.90 -4.97 16.25
CA GLU A 196 -3.31 -5.12 14.85
C GLU A 196 -3.07 -3.83 14.05
N ALA A 197 -3.33 -2.66 14.64
CA ALA A 197 -3.05 -1.37 14.01
C ALA A 197 -1.54 -1.07 13.92
N ILE A 198 -0.74 -1.44 14.93
CA ILE A 198 0.73 -1.41 14.88
C ILE A 198 1.22 -2.25 13.70
N TRP A 199 0.73 -3.48 13.60
CA TRP A 199 1.08 -4.38 12.51
C TRP A 199 0.71 -3.79 11.15
N THR A 200 -0.53 -3.32 11.01
CA THR A 200 -1.01 -2.71 9.76
C THR A 200 -0.16 -1.51 9.34
N GLY A 201 0.23 -0.66 10.29
CA GLY A 201 1.13 0.48 10.05
C GLY A 201 2.52 0.06 9.63
N LEU A 202 3.13 -0.90 10.32
CA LEU A 202 4.46 -1.45 9.98
C LEU A 202 4.50 -2.02 8.56
N MET A 203 3.41 -2.66 8.15
CA MET A 203 3.28 -3.24 6.82
C MET A 203 3.30 -2.20 5.69
N GLN A 204 2.96 -0.94 5.97
CA GLN A 204 3.08 0.19 5.03
C GLN A 204 4.52 0.73 4.90
N ILE A 205 5.42 0.40 5.82
CA ILE A 205 6.79 0.93 5.85
C ILE A 205 7.70 0.07 4.94
N PRO A 206 8.44 0.64 3.99
CA PRO A 206 9.41 -0.12 3.18
C PRO A 206 10.44 -0.87 4.02
N THR A 207 10.81 -2.10 3.63
CA THR A 207 11.77 -2.91 4.40
C THR A 207 13.10 -2.20 4.63
N PRO A 208 13.73 -1.51 3.65
CA PRO A 208 14.96 -0.77 3.91
C PRO A 208 14.81 0.24 5.06
N GLN A 209 13.69 0.96 5.11
CA GLN A 209 13.41 1.89 6.19
C GLN A 209 13.18 1.19 7.53
N LEU A 210 12.56 0.01 7.57
CA LEU A 210 12.45 -0.80 8.79
C LEU A 210 13.84 -1.19 9.30
N LEU A 211 14.72 -1.66 8.42
CA LEU A 211 16.07 -2.12 8.74
C LEU A 211 16.97 -0.97 9.19
N ASP A 212 16.93 0.18 8.52
CA ASP A 212 17.69 1.38 8.89
C ASP A 212 17.34 1.86 10.30
N ASN A 213 16.07 1.70 10.71
CA ASN A 213 15.60 2.09 12.03
C ASN A 213 15.87 1.06 13.15
N LEU A 214 16.39 -0.14 12.83
CA LEU A 214 16.78 -1.09 13.87
C LEU A 214 17.95 -0.62 14.73
N ASN A 215 18.72 0.38 14.26
CA ASN A 215 19.86 0.94 14.98
C ASN A 215 19.59 2.35 15.55
N SER A 216 18.36 2.88 15.40
CA SER A 216 18.05 4.28 15.73
C SER A 216 17.41 4.48 17.11
N SER A 217 17.10 3.40 17.83
CA SER A 217 16.40 3.44 19.12
C SER A 217 16.87 2.34 20.07
N ASP A 218 16.77 2.59 21.39
CA ASP A 218 17.00 1.60 22.44
C ASP A 218 15.68 0.97 22.97
N GLU A 219 14.53 1.41 22.45
CA GLU A 219 13.22 0.93 22.89
C GLU A 219 12.97 -0.50 22.40
N ARG A 220 12.99 -1.46 23.33
CA ARG A 220 12.92 -2.89 23.01
C ARG A 220 11.66 -3.30 22.26
N ASP A 221 10.48 -2.79 22.64
CA ASP A 221 9.23 -3.14 21.98
C ASP A 221 9.20 -2.59 20.56
N TYR A 222 9.70 -1.37 20.35
CA TYR A 222 9.84 -0.78 19.02
C TYR A 222 10.76 -1.61 18.12
N LEU A 223 11.95 -1.98 18.61
CA LEU A 223 12.89 -2.82 17.86
C LEU A 223 12.31 -4.20 17.53
N GLY A 224 11.63 -4.83 18.49
CA GLY A 224 10.98 -6.13 18.31
C GLY A 224 9.92 -6.08 17.21
N TRP A 225 9.09 -5.04 17.19
CA TRP A 225 8.07 -4.79 16.16
C TRP A 225 8.67 -4.57 14.77
N LEU A 226 9.72 -3.74 14.65
CA LEU A 226 10.42 -3.52 13.38
C LEU A 226 11.04 -4.81 12.83
N GLU A 227 11.71 -5.58 13.70
CA GLU A 227 12.34 -6.84 13.30
C GLU A 227 11.30 -7.86 12.83
N LEU A 228 10.19 -8.00 13.56
CA LEU A 228 9.10 -8.91 13.20
C LEU A 228 8.48 -8.53 11.84
N ALA A 229 8.31 -7.22 11.60
CA ALA A 229 7.83 -6.72 10.32
C ALA A 229 8.80 -7.02 9.17
N ALA A 230 10.10 -6.83 9.36
CA ALA A 230 11.11 -7.18 8.37
C ALA A 230 11.08 -8.69 8.06
N ILE A 231 11.00 -9.55 9.07
CA ILE A 231 10.86 -11.02 8.90
C ILE A 231 9.62 -11.36 8.08
N ALA A 232 8.49 -10.70 8.37
CA ALA A 232 7.25 -10.94 7.64
C ALA A 232 7.28 -10.47 6.19
N LYS A 233 8.14 -9.50 5.82
CA LYS A 233 8.26 -8.98 4.46
C LYS A 233 9.33 -9.71 3.64
N ASP A 234 10.50 -9.95 4.20
CA ASP A 234 11.66 -10.46 3.46
C ASP A 234 11.60 -11.97 3.19
N TYR A 235 10.94 -12.74 4.07
CA TYR A 235 10.91 -14.20 3.98
C TYR A 235 9.61 -14.76 3.40
N GLN A 236 8.73 -13.94 2.82
CA GLN A 236 7.42 -14.43 2.35
C GLN A 236 7.52 -15.52 1.28
N GLY A 237 8.55 -15.46 0.43
CA GLY A 237 8.83 -16.44 -0.62
C GLY A 237 9.53 -17.72 -0.13
N ASP A 238 9.99 -17.78 1.12
CA ASP A 238 10.62 -18.94 1.75
C ASP A 238 9.92 -19.23 3.09
N LEU A 239 8.88 -20.07 3.04
CA LEU A 239 8.05 -20.40 4.22
C LEU A 239 8.87 -21.01 5.36
N GLU A 240 9.79 -21.93 5.05
CA GLU A 240 10.63 -22.58 6.06
C GLU A 240 11.65 -21.59 6.64
N GLY A 241 12.23 -20.73 5.81
CA GLY A 241 13.05 -19.60 6.26
C GLY A 241 12.29 -18.67 7.18
N GLN A 242 11.05 -18.33 6.84
CA GLN A 242 10.20 -17.46 7.66
C GLN A 242 9.91 -18.09 9.03
N ILE A 243 9.58 -19.39 9.07
CA ILE A 243 9.39 -20.14 10.32
C ILE A 243 10.67 -20.05 11.18
N ARG A 244 11.84 -20.34 10.60
CA ARG A 244 13.12 -20.25 11.33
C ARG A 244 13.38 -18.86 11.89
N GLN A 245 13.14 -17.80 11.12
CA GLN A 245 13.39 -16.44 11.58
C GLN A 245 12.38 -15.99 12.63
N ARG A 246 11.09 -16.32 12.47
CA ARG A 246 10.07 -16.10 13.49
C ARG A 246 10.44 -16.81 14.81
N ASP A 247 10.92 -18.04 14.75
CA ASP A 247 11.33 -18.78 15.96
C ASP A 247 12.55 -18.16 16.63
N ASN A 248 13.51 -17.68 15.84
CA ASN A 248 14.65 -16.92 16.35
C ASN A 248 14.20 -15.61 17.01
N TRP A 249 13.21 -14.94 16.42
CA TRP A 249 12.60 -13.74 16.98
C TRP A 249 11.92 -14.05 18.32
N LEU A 250 11.10 -15.12 18.41
CA LEU A 250 10.45 -15.54 19.67
C LEU A 250 11.47 -15.84 20.78
N LYS A 251 12.61 -16.45 20.45
CA LYS A 251 13.70 -16.72 21.41
C LYS A 251 14.37 -15.43 21.88
N ARG A 252 14.52 -14.43 21.01
CA ARG A 252 15.15 -13.14 21.33
C ARG A 252 14.21 -12.21 22.10
N TRP A 253 12.92 -12.28 21.81
CA TRP A 253 11.88 -11.37 22.30
C TRP A 253 10.77 -12.09 23.11
N PRO A 254 11.10 -12.90 24.14
CA PRO A 254 10.13 -13.79 24.81
C PRO A 254 9.08 -13.08 25.66
N ARG A 255 9.20 -11.76 25.87
CA ARG A 255 8.24 -10.93 26.64
C ARG A 255 7.62 -9.82 25.79
N HIS A 256 7.83 -9.84 24.47
CA HIS A 256 7.36 -8.79 23.60
C HIS A 256 5.82 -8.85 23.45
N PRO A 257 5.11 -7.71 23.35
CA PRO A 257 3.65 -7.71 23.23
C PRO A 257 3.07 -8.58 22.09
N ALA A 258 3.84 -8.80 21.02
CA ALA A 258 3.47 -9.65 19.90
C ALA A 258 3.75 -11.15 20.10
N SER A 259 4.50 -11.57 21.12
CA SER A 259 4.89 -12.98 21.28
C SER A 259 3.72 -13.90 21.65
N ASP A 260 2.71 -13.36 22.35
CA ASP A 260 1.54 -14.14 22.78
C ASP A 260 0.57 -14.41 21.63
N ASN A 261 0.46 -13.48 20.69
CA ASN A 261 -0.40 -13.60 19.51
C ASN A 261 0.32 -12.94 18.33
N LEU A 262 0.98 -13.78 17.53
CA LEU A 262 1.77 -13.33 16.40
C LEU A 262 0.85 -12.76 15.30
N PRO A 263 1.13 -11.55 14.79
CA PRO A 263 0.29 -10.88 13.83
C PRO A 263 0.46 -11.44 12.40
N GLY A 264 -0.47 -11.10 11.51
CA GLY A 264 -0.31 -11.34 10.07
C GLY A 264 -0.19 -12.80 9.66
N GLY A 265 -0.76 -13.73 10.45
CA GLY A 265 -0.68 -15.16 10.19
C GLY A 265 0.70 -15.79 10.46
N LEU A 266 1.63 -15.07 11.11
CA LEU A 266 2.93 -15.64 11.49
C LEU A 266 2.80 -16.78 12.51
N GLY A 267 1.69 -16.85 13.24
CA GLY A 267 1.35 -17.97 14.12
C GLY A 267 0.89 -19.23 13.39
N ASP A 268 0.45 -19.11 12.13
CA ASP A 268 -0.22 -20.19 11.37
C ASP A 268 0.69 -20.81 10.30
N LEU A 269 1.98 -20.47 10.29
CA LEU A 269 2.92 -20.87 9.23
C LEU A 269 3.08 -22.39 9.13
N GLU A 270 3.02 -23.10 10.26
CA GLU A 270 3.10 -24.57 10.31
C GLU A 270 1.92 -25.23 9.58
N GLU A 271 0.72 -24.67 9.71
CA GLU A 271 -0.46 -25.18 9.02
C GLU A 271 -0.27 -25.07 7.50
N LEU A 272 0.34 -23.97 7.03
CA LEU A 272 0.65 -23.80 5.61
C LEU A 272 1.59 -24.90 5.08
N VAL A 273 2.57 -25.35 5.89
CA VAL A 273 3.46 -26.45 5.52
C VAL A 273 2.69 -27.77 5.43
N ILE A 274 1.72 -28.00 6.32
CA ILE A 274 0.92 -29.23 6.36
C ILE A 274 -0.08 -29.27 5.19
N THR A 275 -0.69 -28.14 4.84
CA THR A 275 -1.75 -28.06 3.82
C THR A 275 -1.24 -27.79 2.41
N ARG A 276 0.09 -27.67 2.21
CA ARG A 276 0.67 -27.37 0.90
C ARG A 276 0.38 -28.47 -0.12
N ALA A 277 0.26 -28.08 -1.38
CA ALA A 277 0.16 -29.03 -2.48
C ALA A 277 1.54 -29.60 -2.82
N ASP A 278 1.65 -30.92 -2.93
CA ASP A 278 2.81 -31.66 -3.44
C ASP A 278 2.84 -31.70 -4.97
N GLN A 279 1.67 -31.56 -5.63
CA GLN A 279 1.57 -31.51 -7.09
C GLN A 279 0.64 -30.39 -7.55
N ILE A 280 1.16 -29.54 -8.43
CA ILE A 280 0.44 -28.41 -9.04
C ILE A 280 0.31 -28.61 -10.54
N ALA A 281 -0.90 -28.40 -11.07
CA ALA A 281 -1.12 -28.27 -12.50
C ALA A 281 -1.12 -26.78 -12.90
N LEU A 282 -0.25 -26.44 -13.85
CA LEU A 282 -0.13 -25.10 -14.42
C LEU A 282 -0.79 -25.09 -15.80
N LEU A 283 -1.90 -24.36 -15.93
CA LEU A 283 -2.70 -24.28 -17.16
C LEU A 283 -2.50 -22.92 -17.83
N LEU A 284 -1.66 -22.89 -18.86
CA LEU A 284 -1.29 -21.65 -19.55
C LEU A 284 -1.32 -21.85 -21.07
N PRO A 285 -1.70 -20.82 -21.85
CA PRO A 285 -1.62 -20.88 -23.30
C PRO A 285 -0.16 -20.69 -23.72
N VAL A 286 0.57 -21.80 -23.90
CA VAL A 286 1.99 -21.77 -24.30
C VAL A 286 2.19 -21.96 -25.80
N SER A 287 1.09 -22.18 -26.54
CA SER A 287 1.00 -22.12 -27.99
C SER A 287 -0.09 -21.14 -28.45
N GLY A 288 -0.29 -21.06 -29.77
CA GLY A 288 -1.28 -20.17 -30.38
C GLY A 288 -0.99 -18.67 -30.23
N ARG A 289 -2.03 -17.84 -30.36
CA ARG A 289 -1.93 -16.37 -30.39
C ARG A 289 -1.44 -15.74 -29.08
N LEU A 290 -1.72 -16.39 -27.95
CA LEU A 290 -1.37 -15.89 -26.61
C LEU A 290 -0.09 -16.51 -26.05
N ALA A 291 0.63 -17.31 -26.85
CA ALA A 291 1.84 -18.02 -26.44
C ALA A 291 2.88 -17.12 -25.75
N ALA A 292 3.07 -15.89 -26.24
CA ALA A 292 4.07 -14.98 -25.67
C ALA A 292 3.73 -14.59 -24.23
N TYR A 293 2.45 -14.31 -23.93
CA TYR A 293 1.99 -13.98 -22.59
C TYR A 293 2.03 -15.22 -21.68
N GLY A 294 1.52 -16.36 -22.14
CA GLY A 294 1.55 -17.59 -21.34
C GLY A 294 2.96 -18.09 -21.05
N LYS A 295 3.90 -17.95 -22.01
CA LYS A 295 5.33 -18.26 -21.78
C LYS A 295 5.95 -17.30 -20.77
N ALA A 296 5.68 -15.99 -20.84
CA ALA A 296 6.22 -15.05 -19.86
C ALA A 296 5.74 -15.36 -18.43
N ILE A 297 4.45 -15.64 -18.25
CA ILE A 297 3.91 -16.07 -16.94
C ILE A 297 4.57 -17.37 -16.47
N ARG A 298 4.68 -18.37 -17.36
CA ARG A 298 5.36 -19.64 -17.07
C ARG A 298 6.80 -19.42 -16.63
N ASP A 299 7.54 -18.56 -17.33
CA ASP A 299 8.95 -18.33 -17.07
C ASP A 299 9.14 -17.58 -15.73
N GLY A 300 8.29 -16.60 -15.42
CA GLY A 300 8.27 -15.96 -14.10
C GLY A 300 7.93 -16.94 -12.97
N PHE A 301 6.94 -17.81 -13.20
CA PHE A 301 6.57 -18.88 -12.26
C PHE A 301 7.75 -19.82 -11.98
N PHE A 302 8.44 -20.29 -13.03
CA PHE A 302 9.59 -21.17 -12.84
C PHE A 302 10.82 -20.45 -12.27
N ALA A 303 11.00 -19.16 -12.53
CA ALA A 303 12.05 -18.37 -11.89
C ALA A 303 11.87 -18.39 -10.36
N ALA A 304 10.64 -18.18 -9.87
CA ALA A 304 10.34 -18.22 -8.44
C ALA A 304 10.46 -19.65 -7.87
N TYR A 305 10.01 -20.65 -8.63
CA TYR A 305 10.18 -22.07 -8.29
C TYR A 305 11.65 -22.45 -8.09
N TYR A 306 12.52 -22.09 -9.02
CA TYR A 306 13.94 -22.43 -8.93
C TYR A 306 14.68 -21.61 -7.87
N GLN A 307 14.26 -20.36 -7.62
CA GLN A 307 14.76 -19.57 -6.49
C GLN A 307 14.44 -20.27 -5.16
N ALA A 308 13.18 -20.68 -4.95
CA ALA A 308 12.77 -21.40 -3.75
C ALA A 308 13.56 -22.71 -3.57
N ARG A 309 13.70 -23.49 -4.65
CA ARG A 309 14.49 -24.73 -4.64
C ARG A 309 15.98 -24.48 -4.34
N GLY A 310 16.56 -23.40 -4.84
CA GLY A 310 17.93 -22.98 -4.54
C GLY A 310 18.15 -22.66 -3.06
N ASN A 311 17.12 -22.15 -2.39
CA ASN A 311 17.09 -21.90 -0.95
C ASN A 311 16.76 -23.14 -0.11
N SER A 312 16.81 -24.33 -0.72
CA SER A 312 16.49 -25.62 -0.08
C SER A 312 15.04 -25.75 0.41
N ALA A 313 14.13 -24.90 -0.07
CA ALA A 313 12.71 -25.07 0.21
C ALA A 313 12.18 -26.31 -0.51
N ASP A 314 11.26 -27.02 0.12
CA ASP A 314 10.55 -28.11 -0.53
C ASP A 314 9.51 -27.54 -1.52
N THR A 315 9.57 -28.01 -2.77
CA THR A 315 8.80 -27.44 -3.88
C THR A 315 7.95 -28.51 -4.57
N PRO A 316 6.70 -28.20 -4.96
CA PRO A 316 5.82 -29.17 -5.59
C PRO A 316 6.30 -29.69 -6.95
N ALA A 317 5.84 -30.87 -7.32
CA ALA A 317 5.90 -31.33 -8.70
C ALA A 317 4.96 -30.48 -9.57
N ILE A 318 5.50 -29.85 -10.62
CA ILE A 318 4.73 -29.01 -11.54
C ILE A 318 4.41 -29.78 -12.82
N ARG A 319 3.14 -29.85 -13.21
CA ARG A 319 2.70 -30.36 -14.52
C ARG A 319 2.12 -29.23 -15.36
N LEU A 320 2.77 -28.92 -16.48
CA LEU A 320 2.32 -27.90 -17.42
C LEU A 320 1.31 -28.48 -18.42
N TYR A 321 0.18 -27.82 -18.56
CA TYR A 321 -0.87 -28.13 -19.53
C TYR A 321 -1.05 -26.92 -20.45
N ASP A 322 -0.92 -27.15 -21.75
CA ASP A 322 -1.20 -26.10 -22.74
C ASP A 322 -2.70 -25.88 -22.85
N SER A 323 -3.14 -24.66 -22.51
CA SER A 323 -4.55 -24.30 -22.55
C SER A 323 -4.99 -23.68 -23.87
N ALA A 324 -4.13 -23.51 -24.89
CA ALA A 324 -4.47 -22.74 -26.10
C ALA A 324 -5.73 -23.24 -26.83
N ASP A 325 -5.85 -24.55 -27.09
CA ASP A 325 -6.89 -25.13 -27.95
C ASP A 325 -7.71 -26.26 -27.28
N ALA A 326 -7.54 -26.46 -25.96
CA ALA A 326 -8.22 -27.52 -25.23
C ALA A 326 -9.59 -27.05 -24.66
N SER A 327 -10.55 -27.97 -24.62
CA SER A 327 -11.76 -27.82 -23.79
C SER A 327 -11.32 -27.65 -22.33
N MET A 328 -11.62 -26.50 -21.75
CA MET A 328 -11.13 -26.15 -20.42
C MET A 328 -11.68 -27.10 -19.34
N ALA A 329 -12.95 -27.51 -19.46
CA ALA A 329 -13.54 -28.51 -18.58
C ALA A 329 -12.81 -29.87 -18.65
N ASP A 330 -12.37 -30.30 -19.84
CA ASP A 330 -11.61 -31.54 -20.01
C ASP A 330 -10.20 -31.43 -19.47
N LEU A 331 -9.54 -30.28 -19.69
CA LEU A 331 -8.20 -30.02 -19.19
C LEU A 331 -8.17 -30.00 -17.66
N TYR A 332 -9.17 -29.36 -17.03
CA TYR A 332 -9.35 -29.36 -15.57
C TYR A 332 -9.53 -30.79 -15.03
N ARG A 333 -10.47 -31.56 -15.60
CA ARG A 333 -10.72 -32.94 -15.18
C ARG A 333 -9.50 -33.84 -15.35
N ARG A 334 -8.72 -33.63 -16.42
CA ARG A 334 -7.46 -34.33 -16.64
C ARG A 334 -6.44 -33.97 -15.56
N ALA A 335 -6.24 -32.70 -15.27
CA ALA A 335 -5.31 -32.25 -14.23
C ALA A 335 -5.64 -32.84 -12.84
N VAL A 336 -6.93 -32.89 -12.48
CA VAL A 336 -7.40 -33.52 -11.24
C VAL A 336 -7.12 -35.03 -11.25
N ARG A 337 -7.46 -35.73 -12.35
CA ARG A 337 -7.19 -37.17 -12.49
C ARG A 337 -5.70 -37.51 -12.43
N ASP A 338 -4.87 -36.61 -12.94
CA ASP A 338 -3.42 -36.72 -12.95
C ASP A 338 -2.79 -36.53 -11.55
N GLY A 339 -3.62 -36.28 -10.52
CA GLY A 339 -3.23 -36.21 -9.11
C GLY A 339 -2.87 -34.81 -8.62
N SER A 340 -3.23 -33.77 -9.37
CA SER A 340 -2.93 -32.39 -8.96
C SER A 340 -3.78 -32.02 -7.74
N GLN A 341 -3.14 -31.48 -6.71
CA GLN A 341 -3.79 -31.03 -5.47
C GLN A 341 -4.13 -29.53 -5.51
N MET A 342 -3.55 -28.80 -6.48
CA MET A 342 -3.89 -27.42 -6.78
C MET A 342 -3.75 -27.15 -8.28
N ILE A 343 -4.56 -26.23 -8.79
CA ILE A 343 -4.50 -25.75 -10.18
C ILE A 343 -4.19 -24.25 -10.19
N ILE A 344 -3.28 -23.83 -11.07
CA ILE A 344 -2.97 -22.43 -11.35
C ILE A 344 -3.25 -22.17 -12.82
N GLY A 345 -4.10 -21.19 -13.10
CA GLY A 345 -4.72 -20.96 -14.41
C GLY A 345 -6.20 -21.38 -14.43
N PRO A 346 -6.90 -21.16 -15.56
CA PRO A 346 -6.38 -20.65 -16.84
C PRO A 346 -6.19 -19.13 -16.86
N LEU A 347 -5.62 -18.63 -17.97
CA LEU A 347 -5.35 -17.19 -18.19
C LEU A 347 -6.48 -16.43 -18.88
N GLN A 348 -7.28 -17.08 -19.73
CA GLN A 348 -8.29 -16.38 -20.55
C GLN A 348 -9.63 -16.30 -19.82
N LYS A 349 -10.29 -15.13 -19.84
CA LYS A 349 -11.62 -14.95 -19.20
C LYS A 349 -12.64 -16.01 -19.64
N ALA A 350 -12.71 -16.29 -20.95
CA ALA A 350 -13.61 -17.31 -21.49
C ALA A 350 -13.33 -18.73 -20.94
N GLN A 351 -12.05 -19.04 -20.68
CA GLN A 351 -11.66 -20.33 -20.11
C GLN A 351 -12.00 -20.40 -18.62
N VAL A 352 -11.83 -19.30 -17.88
CA VAL A 352 -12.27 -19.23 -16.48
C VAL A 352 -13.79 -19.43 -16.39
N SER A 353 -14.59 -18.76 -17.24
CA SER A 353 -16.03 -18.96 -17.31
C SER A 353 -16.40 -20.41 -17.63
N ALA A 354 -15.83 -20.99 -18.70
CA ALA A 354 -16.11 -22.37 -19.09
C ALA A 354 -15.70 -23.40 -18.02
N MET A 355 -14.60 -23.14 -17.29
CA MET A 355 -14.19 -23.94 -16.14
C MET A 355 -15.26 -23.87 -15.05
N VAL A 356 -15.65 -22.66 -14.63
CA VAL A 356 -16.64 -22.45 -13.56
C VAL A 356 -18.00 -23.03 -13.91
N GLU A 357 -18.49 -22.85 -15.14
CA GLU A 357 -19.75 -23.41 -15.63
C GLU A 357 -19.78 -24.94 -15.61
N SER A 358 -18.61 -25.58 -15.72
CA SER A 358 -18.49 -27.04 -15.64
C SER A 358 -18.42 -27.57 -14.20
N GLN A 359 -18.33 -26.69 -13.20
CA GLN A 359 -18.26 -27.04 -11.78
C GLN A 359 -19.60 -26.74 -11.08
N GLY A 360 -19.84 -27.41 -9.95
CA GLY A 360 -20.98 -27.15 -9.08
C GLY A 360 -20.70 -26.03 -8.08
N GLU A 361 -21.08 -26.24 -6.83
CA GLU A 361 -20.87 -25.26 -5.75
C GLU A 361 -19.42 -25.20 -5.22
N SER A 362 -18.58 -26.19 -5.57
CA SER A 362 -17.20 -26.29 -5.13
C SER A 362 -16.26 -26.76 -6.25
N MET A 363 -15.03 -26.25 -6.22
CA MET A 363 -13.93 -26.76 -7.03
C MET A 363 -13.44 -28.10 -6.44
N ALA A 364 -13.19 -29.08 -7.29
CA ALA A 364 -12.60 -30.36 -6.86
C ALA A 364 -11.24 -30.20 -6.16
N VAL A 365 -10.45 -29.22 -6.58
CA VAL A 365 -9.19 -28.82 -5.95
C VAL A 365 -9.09 -27.29 -5.92
N PRO A 366 -8.40 -26.69 -4.92
CA PRO A 366 -8.13 -25.26 -4.91
C PRO A 366 -7.55 -24.80 -6.25
N THR A 367 -8.13 -23.74 -6.80
CA THR A 367 -7.81 -23.26 -8.15
C THR A 367 -7.58 -21.75 -8.12
N LEU A 368 -6.38 -21.31 -8.50
CA LEU A 368 -6.02 -19.91 -8.71
C LEU A 368 -6.11 -19.58 -10.19
N ALA A 369 -7.25 -19.06 -10.64
CA ALA A 369 -7.41 -18.56 -12.00
C ALA A 369 -6.59 -17.28 -12.18
N LEU A 370 -5.87 -17.15 -13.31
CA LEU A 370 -5.03 -15.97 -13.62
C LEU A 370 -5.80 -14.92 -14.41
N ASN A 371 -7.11 -14.87 -14.18
CA ASN A 371 -8.01 -13.85 -14.67
C ASN A 371 -9.25 -13.82 -13.77
N GLN A 372 -10.08 -12.81 -13.99
CA GLN A 372 -11.31 -12.61 -13.25
C GLN A 372 -12.51 -12.57 -14.20
N ILE A 373 -13.60 -13.18 -13.73
CA ILE A 373 -14.91 -13.14 -14.37
C ILE A 373 -15.92 -12.38 -13.50
N GLU A 374 -16.91 -11.79 -14.15
CA GLU A 374 -17.99 -11.05 -13.47
C GLU A 374 -19.00 -12.04 -12.88
N GLY A 375 -19.51 -11.74 -11.68
CA GLY A 375 -20.46 -12.60 -10.97
C GLY A 375 -20.48 -12.33 -9.47
N GLN A 376 -21.56 -12.76 -8.80
CA GLN A 376 -21.72 -12.58 -7.34
C GLN A 376 -21.43 -13.86 -6.54
N ARG A 377 -21.54 -15.03 -7.18
CA ARG A 377 -21.33 -16.33 -6.54
C ARG A 377 -20.38 -17.15 -7.38
N PHE A 378 -19.29 -17.58 -6.75
CA PHE A 378 -18.29 -18.45 -7.34
C PHE A 378 -18.17 -19.73 -6.52
N PRO A 379 -17.80 -20.87 -7.15
CA PRO A 379 -17.53 -22.11 -6.44
C PRO A 379 -16.53 -21.90 -5.29
N SER A 380 -16.73 -22.59 -4.17
CA SER A 380 -15.72 -22.63 -3.10
C SER A 380 -14.42 -23.24 -3.62
N GLY A 381 -13.28 -22.76 -3.14
CA GLY A 381 -11.96 -23.16 -3.65
C GLY A 381 -11.55 -22.51 -4.98
N LEU A 382 -12.40 -21.68 -5.62
CA LEU A 382 -11.98 -20.79 -6.70
C LEU A 382 -11.42 -19.50 -6.11
N TYR A 383 -10.21 -19.17 -6.55
CA TYR A 383 -9.52 -17.90 -6.34
C TYR A 383 -9.23 -17.27 -7.71
N GLN A 384 -9.28 -15.95 -7.80
CA GLN A 384 -9.11 -15.22 -9.06
C GLN A 384 -8.04 -14.15 -8.88
N PHE A 385 -7.03 -14.12 -9.73
CA PHE A 385 -5.93 -13.18 -9.66
C PHE A 385 -5.70 -12.55 -11.02
N ALA A 386 -5.95 -11.24 -11.13
CA ALA A 386 -5.89 -10.53 -12.38
C ALA A 386 -5.14 -9.19 -12.23
N LEU A 387 -4.50 -8.77 -13.32
CA LEU A 387 -3.89 -7.44 -13.43
C LEU A 387 -4.89 -6.47 -14.09
N ASN A 388 -6.02 -6.20 -13.43
CA ASN A 388 -7.08 -5.37 -14.00
C ASN A 388 -6.73 -3.87 -13.90
N PRO A 389 -6.79 -3.10 -15.01
CA PRO A 389 -6.63 -1.64 -14.97
C PRO A 389 -7.78 -0.94 -14.25
N GLU A 390 -8.95 -1.56 -14.13
CA GLU A 390 -10.09 -1.05 -13.36
C GLU A 390 -9.75 -0.94 -11.86
N ASP A 391 -8.95 -1.87 -11.32
CA ASP A 391 -8.49 -1.80 -9.92
C ASP A 391 -7.59 -0.59 -9.70
N GLU A 392 -6.69 -0.32 -10.65
CA GLU A 392 -5.80 0.85 -10.62
C GLU A 392 -6.59 2.15 -10.72
N ALA A 393 -7.65 2.18 -11.53
CA ALA A 393 -8.54 3.32 -11.66
C ALA A 393 -9.26 3.64 -10.34
N ARG A 394 -9.76 2.62 -9.63
CA ARG A 394 -10.36 2.79 -8.31
C ARG A 394 -9.36 3.27 -7.27
N GLN A 395 -8.17 2.68 -7.25
CA GLN A 395 -7.11 3.09 -6.32
C GLN A 395 -6.66 4.54 -6.57
N LEU A 396 -6.58 4.98 -7.82
CA LEU A 396 -6.27 6.38 -8.15
C LEU A 396 -7.35 7.33 -7.65
N ALA A 397 -8.63 6.99 -7.82
CA ALA A 397 -9.73 7.80 -7.26
C ALA A 397 -9.61 7.93 -5.73
N GLU A 398 -9.24 6.86 -5.02
CA GLU A 398 -9.01 6.90 -3.58
C GLU A 398 -7.82 7.80 -3.21
N ILE A 399 -6.69 7.66 -3.91
CA ILE A 399 -5.48 8.46 -3.68
C ILE A 399 -5.75 9.95 -3.91
N THR A 400 -6.43 10.30 -5.01
CA THR A 400 -6.74 11.70 -5.33
C THR A 400 -7.74 12.30 -4.36
N HIS A 401 -8.65 11.48 -3.80
CA HIS A 401 -9.61 11.92 -2.80
C HIS A 401 -8.91 12.18 -1.47
N THR A 402 -7.98 11.28 -1.07
CA THR A 402 -7.16 11.50 0.14
C THR A 402 -6.25 12.73 0.05
N LYS A 403 -5.94 13.20 -1.17
CA LYS A 403 -5.22 14.45 -1.43
C LYS A 403 -6.11 15.71 -1.36
N GLY A 404 -7.40 15.57 -1.07
CA GLY A 404 -8.34 16.68 -0.94
C GLY A 404 -8.85 17.25 -2.27
N TYR A 405 -8.59 16.60 -3.41
CA TYR A 405 -9.17 17.01 -4.69
C TYR A 405 -10.68 16.72 -4.70
N GLN A 406 -11.43 17.57 -5.40
CA GLN A 406 -12.89 17.48 -5.47
C GLN A 406 -13.38 17.29 -6.90
N ARG A 407 -12.64 17.79 -7.91
CA ARG A 407 -13.10 17.89 -9.29
C ARG A 407 -12.10 17.26 -10.25
N ALA A 408 -12.54 16.22 -10.95
CA ALA A 408 -11.71 15.47 -11.89
C ALA A 408 -12.14 15.66 -13.35
N LEU A 409 -11.15 15.68 -14.24
CA LEU A 409 -11.32 15.58 -15.68
C LEU A 409 -10.86 14.20 -16.17
N ILE A 410 -11.67 13.51 -16.98
CA ILE A 410 -11.33 12.18 -17.50
C ILE A 410 -10.89 12.28 -18.97
N ILE A 411 -9.74 11.70 -19.30
CA ILE A 411 -9.24 11.54 -20.66
C ILE A 411 -8.83 10.09 -20.88
N THR A 412 -9.44 9.41 -21.85
CA THR A 412 -9.17 7.99 -22.17
C THR A 412 -9.14 7.76 -23.68
N PRO A 413 -8.63 6.63 -24.21
CA PRO A 413 -8.87 6.32 -25.62
C PRO A 413 -10.28 5.81 -25.85
N GLU A 414 -10.75 5.93 -27.08
CA GLU A 414 -11.95 5.25 -27.53
C GLU A 414 -11.76 3.72 -27.50
N GLY A 415 -12.84 3.02 -27.14
CA GLY A 415 -12.91 1.56 -27.14
C GLY A 415 -13.25 0.96 -25.78
N SER A 416 -13.47 -0.35 -25.77
CA SER A 416 -13.94 -1.07 -24.56
C SER A 416 -13.00 -0.92 -23.37
N TRP A 417 -11.69 -0.90 -23.60
CA TRP A 417 -10.69 -0.70 -22.55
C TRP A 417 -10.80 0.68 -21.89
N GLY A 418 -10.77 1.75 -22.69
CA GLY A 418 -10.86 3.12 -22.18
C GLY A 418 -12.19 3.38 -21.46
N ASN A 419 -13.29 2.88 -22.01
CA ASN A 419 -14.63 3.00 -21.41
C ASN A 419 -14.70 2.34 -20.01
N LYS A 420 -14.20 1.11 -19.87
CA LYS A 420 -14.22 0.39 -18.57
C LYS A 420 -13.37 1.08 -17.51
N VAL A 421 -12.19 1.56 -17.89
CA VAL A 421 -11.28 2.27 -16.99
C VAL A 421 -11.89 3.62 -16.57
N ALA A 422 -12.47 4.36 -17.51
CA ALA A 422 -13.18 5.62 -17.22
C ALA A 422 -14.38 5.41 -16.30
N GLU A 423 -15.20 4.39 -16.56
CA GLU A 423 -16.37 4.04 -15.74
C GLU A 423 -15.93 3.66 -14.33
N SER A 424 -14.92 2.79 -14.19
CA SER A 424 -14.44 2.35 -12.87
C SER A 424 -13.87 3.50 -12.03
N PHE A 425 -13.11 4.41 -12.65
CA PHE A 425 -12.66 5.64 -11.98
C PHE A 425 -13.84 6.53 -11.59
N ALA A 426 -14.74 6.83 -12.54
CA ALA A 426 -15.85 7.76 -12.33
C ALA A 426 -16.80 7.28 -11.22
N THR A 427 -17.17 5.99 -11.23
CA THR A 427 -18.01 5.39 -10.19
C THR A 427 -17.36 5.54 -8.82
N ARG A 428 -16.09 5.16 -8.67
CA ARG A 428 -15.39 5.26 -7.39
C ARG A 428 -15.23 6.70 -6.93
N TRP A 429 -14.91 7.61 -7.84
CA TRP A 429 -14.76 9.05 -7.54
C TRP A 429 -16.07 9.66 -7.03
N GLN A 430 -17.19 9.33 -7.68
CA GLN A 430 -18.51 9.81 -7.27
C GLN A 430 -18.99 9.19 -5.95
N GLU A 431 -18.69 7.91 -5.69
CA GLU A 431 -18.94 7.27 -4.38
C GLU A 431 -18.20 7.96 -3.23
N LEU A 432 -17.00 8.49 -3.51
CA LEU A 432 -16.22 9.27 -2.56
C LEU A 432 -16.70 10.73 -2.44
N GLY A 433 -17.72 11.15 -3.21
CA GLY A 433 -18.28 12.50 -3.19
C GLY A 433 -17.59 13.49 -4.13
N GLY A 434 -16.71 13.01 -5.02
CA GLY A 434 -16.04 13.84 -6.01
C GLY A 434 -16.88 14.07 -7.28
N ASP A 435 -16.64 15.20 -7.94
CA ASP A 435 -17.33 15.61 -9.16
C ASP A 435 -16.50 15.32 -10.41
N ILE A 436 -17.14 14.76 -11.44
CA ILE A 436 -16.57 14.65 -12.80
C ILE A 436 -17.00 15.87 -13.60
N VAL A 437 -16.10 16.81 -13.81
CA VAL A 437 -16.42 18.09 -14.47
C VAL A 437 -16.36 17.99 -15.99
N GLY A 438 -15.73 16.96 -16.52
CA GLY A 438 -15.73 16.63 -17.94
C GLY A 438 -15.09 15.28 -18.21
N SER A 439 -15.48 14.67 -19.33
CA SER A 439 -14.87 13.44 -19.83
C SER A 439 -14.75 13.52 -21.35
N THR A 440 -13.64 13.01 -21.90
CA THR A 440 -13.45 12.88 -23.34
C THR A 440 -12.69 11.61 -23.69
N ALA A 441 -12.94 11.12 -24.89
CA ALA A 441 -12.22 9.99 -25.47
C ALA A 441 -11.47 10.44 -26.73
N PHE A 442 -10.23 9.95 -26.91
CA PHE A 442 -9.42 10.22 -28.10
C PHE A 442 -9.30 8.96 -28.98
N ASP A 443 -9.16 9.16 -30.29
CA ASP A 443 -8.83 8.11 -31.24
C ASP A 443 -7.38 8.30 -31.69
N ALA A 444 -6.52 7.36 -31.26
CA ALA A 444 -5.11 7.34 -31.60
C ALA A 444 -4.87 7.14 -33.11
N GLN A 445 -5.76 6.44 -33.82
CA GLN A 445 -5.63 6.20 -35.27
C GLN A 445 -5.94 7.47 -36.07
N GLN A 446 -6.84 8.31 -35.57
CA GLN A 446 -7.19 9.59 -36.19
C GLN A 446 -6.31 10.75 -35.71
N ASN A 447 -5.39 10.52 -34.76
CA ASN A 447 -4.52 11.53 -34.17
C ASN A 447 -5.30 12.78 -33.69
N ASN A 448 -6.48 12.57 -33.12
CA ASN A 448 -7.42 13.65 -32.80
C ASN A 448 -7.22 14.29 -31.41
N TYR A 449 -6.13 13.92 -30.71
CA TYR A 449 -5.83 14.34 -29.33
C TYR A 449 -6.03 15.84 -29.08
N SER A 450 -5.46 16.70 -29.93
CA SER A 450 -5.50 18.15 -29.70
C SER A 450 -6.92 18.72 -29.77
N LYS A 451 -7.79 18.18 -30.62
CA LYS A 451 -9.17 18.67 -30.74
C LYS A 451 -9.96 18.29 -29.49
N GLN A 452 -9.73 17.09 -28.97
CA GLN A 452 -10.47 16.53 -27.85
C GLN A 452 -10.05 17.22 -26.54
N ILE A 453 -8.75 17.45 -26.38
CA ILE A 453 -8.19 18.24 -25.26
C ILE A 453 -8.75 19.67 -25.26
N LYS A 454 -8.78 20.36 -26.42
CA LYS A 454 -9.37 21.72 -26.52
C LYS A 454 -10.84 21.76 -26.10
N GLN A 455 -11.61 20.76 -26.52
CA GLN A 455 -13.04 20.67 -26.22
C GLN A 455 -13.28 20.44 -24.73
N VAL A 456 -12.59 19.47 -24.13
CA VAL A 456 -12.81 19.10 -22.72
C VAL A 456 -12.31 20.17 -21.74
N LEU A 457 -11.25 20.90 -22.10
CA LEU A 457 -10.75 22.07 -21.37
C LEU A 457 -11.56 23.35 -21.64
N GLN A 458 -12.57 23.28 -22.51
CA GLN A 458 -13.46 24.37 -22.93
C GLN A 458 -12.75 25.60 -23.52
N ILE A 459 -11.57 25.43 -24.14
CA ILE A 459 -10.80 26.53 -24.75
C ILE A 459 -11.61 27.20 -25.88
N ASP A 460 -12.35 26.41 -26.65
CA ASP A 460 -13.23 26.90 -27.72
C ASP A 460 -14.29 27.88 -27.20
N ARG A 461 -14.77 27.70 -25.96
CA ARG A 461 -15.78 28.56 -25.35
C ARG A 461 -15.21 29.95 -25.07
N SER A 462 -13.95 30.00 -24.62
CA SER A 462 -13.22 31.24 -24.42
C SER A 462 -12.99 31.97 -25.75
N GLN A 463 -12.63 31.25 -26.82
CA GLN A 463 -12.46 31.82 -28.15
C GLN A 463 -13.78 32.35 -28.74
N ARG A 464 -14.91 31.64 -28.58
CA ARG A 464 -16.24 32.12 -29.00
C ARG A 464 -16.68 33.35 -28.21
N ARG A 465 -16.35 33.42 -26.90
CA ARG A 465 -16.61 34.61 -26.08
C ARG A 465 -15.84 35.82 -26.61
N LEU A 466 -14.57 35.64 -26.97
CA LEU A 466 -13.77 36.69 -27.62
C LEU A 466 -14.40 37.16 -28.92
N GLN A 467 -14.78 36.24 -29.82
CA GLN A 467 -15.40 36.59 -31.11
C GLN A 467 -16.70 37.37 -30.91
N ARG A 468 -17.56 36.94 -29.98
CA ARG A 468 -18.78 37.66 -29.62
C ARG A 468 -18.47 39.05 -29.04
N LEU A 469 -17.46 39.16 -28.18
CA LEU A 469 -17.04 40.44 -27.62
C LEU A 469 -16.58 41.39 -28.74
N GLN A 470 -15.71 40.94 -29.64
CA GLN A 470 -15.22 41.70 -30.79
C GLN A 470 -16.36 42.20 -31.71
N GLN A 471 -17.38 41.36 -31.93
CA GLN A 471 -18.58 41.76 -32.67
C GLN A 471 -19.39 42.87 -31.98
N ILE A 472 -19.37 42.92 -30.64
CA ILE A 472 -20.10 43.92 -29.85
C ILE A 472 -19.31 45.23 -29.74
N ILE A 473 -18.02 45.16 -29.40
CA ILE A 473 -17.21 46.36 -29.07
C ILE A 473 -16.44 46.94 -30.27
N GLY A 474 -16.38 46.24 -31.40
CA GLY A 474 -15.72 46.70 -32.62
C GLY A 474 -14.19 46.83 -32.55
N VAL A 475 -13.57 46.44 -31.42
CA VAL A 475 -12.12 46.46 -31.19
C VAL A 475 -11.61 45.07 -30.88
N ARG A 476 -10.33 44.80 -31.18
CA ARG A 476 -9.66 43.54 -30.82
C ARG A 476 -9.00 43.72 -29.45
N PRO A 477 -9.57 43.18 -28.36
CA PRO A 477 -8.92 43.25 -27.05
C PRO A 477 -7.68 42.36 -27.05
N GLN A 478 -6.68 42.72 -26.23
CA GLN A 478 -5.62 41.78 -25.87
C GLN A 478 -6.27 40.60 -25.14
N TYR A 479 -6.06 39.39 -25.64
CA TYR A 479 -6.70 38.17 -25.15
C TYR A 479 -5.70 37.03 -25.17
N GLU A 480 -5.59 36.38 -24.03
CA GLU A 480 -4.90 35.10 -23.88
C GLU A 480 -5.97 34.01 -23.71
N PRO A 481 -5.94 32.93 -24.50
CA PRO A 481 -6.86 31.81 -24.29
C PRO A 481 -6.68 31.22 -22.90
N TYR A 482 -7.79 31.04 -22.17
CA TYR A 482 -7.76 30.41 -20.85
C TYR A 482 -8.58 29.12 -20.85
N ARG A 483 -8.09 28.13 -20.08
CA ARG A 483 -8.79 26.88 -19.79
C ARG A 483 -9.86 27.07 -18.73
N ARG A 484 -10.76 26.08 -18.63
CA ARG A 484 -11.63 25.94 -17.45
C ARG A 484 -10.79 25.83 -16.16
N THR A 485 -11.25 26.46 -15.08
CA THR A 485 -10.56 26.50 -13.77
C THR A 485 -11.26 25.65 -12.71
N ASP A 486 -12.36 25.00 -13.08
CA ASP A 486 -13.19 24.17 -12.22
C ASP A 486 -12.73 22.71 -12.20
N THR A 487 -11.42 22.45 -12.31
CA THR A 487 -10.85 21.11 -12.27
C THR A 487 -9.57 21.13 -11.46
N ASP A 488 -9.38 20.12 -10.61
CA ASP A 488 -8.24 20.04 -9.70
C ASP A 488 -7.15 19.14 -10.29
N PHE A 489 -7.53 18.09 -11.03
CA PHE A 489 -6.60 17.17 -11.69
C PHE A 489 -7.21 16.50 -12.93
N ILE A 490 -6.36 15.78 -13.67
CA ILE A 490 -6.73 14.98 -14.84
C ILE A 490 -6.45 13.50 -14.55
N PHE A 491 -7.47 12.67 -14.70
CA PHE A 491 -7.32 11.22 -14.81
C PHE A 491 -7.09 10.84 -16.28
N LEU A 492 -5.98 10.16 -16.57
CA LEU A 492 -5.54 9.79 -17.91
C LEU A 492 -5.36 8.27 -18.03
N ALA A 493 -6.16 7.61 -18.85
CA ALA A 493 -5.84 6.28 -19.35
C ALA A 493 -5.18 6.42 -20.73
N ALA A 494 -3.94 5.97 -20.89
CA ALA A 494 -3.22 6.04 -22.14
C ALA A 494 -2.14 4.96 -22.22
N ARG A 495 -1.81 4.50 -23.43
CA ARG A 495 -0.61 3.69 -23.72
C ARG A 495 0.63 4.59 -23.82
N PRO A 496 1.87 4.06 -23.83
CA PRO A 496 3.05 4.91 -23.73
C PRO A 496 3.18 5.95 -24.85
N ASN A 497 2.90 5.59 -26.10
CA ASN A 497 2.93 6.56 -27.20
C ASN A 497 1.78 7.57 -27.14
N GLU A 498 0.61 7.18 -26.62
CA GLU A 498 -0.53 8.08 -26.44
C GLU A 498 -0.24 9.08 -25.32
N GLY A 499 0.31 8.63 -24.19
CA GLY A 499 0.72 9.48 -23.08
C GLY A 499 1.75 10.54 -23.51
N ARG A 500 2.79 10.11 -24.26
CA ARG A 500 3.83 10.99 -24.83
C ARG A 500 3.27 11.99 -25.85
N ALA A 501 2.09 11.76 -26.42
CA ALA A 501 1.40 12.73 -27.27
C ALA A 501 0.45 13.65 -26.47
N VAL A 502 -0.30 13.08 -25.52
CA VAL A 502 -1.34 13.79 -24.77
C VAL A 502 -0.75 14.77 -23.76
N LYS A 503 0.27 14.40 -22.98
CA LYS A 503 0.80 15.26 -21.91
C LYS A 503 1.41 16.57 -22.44
N PRO A 504 2.22 16.58 -23.53
CA PRO A 504 2.68 17.83 -24.13
C PRO A 504 1.53 18.70 -24.68
N LEU A 505 0.48 18.07 -25.23
CA LEU A 505 -0.70 18.79 -25.71
C LEU A 505 -1.52 19.42 -24.57
N LEU A 506 -1.58 18.81 -23.39
CA LEU A 506 -2.18 19.41 -22.20
C LEU A 506 -1.44 20.71 -21.83
N ALA A 507 -0.11 20.67 -21.80
CA ALA A 507 0.70 21.86 -21.56
C ALA A 507 0.48 22.95 -22.63
N TYR A 508 0.45 22.56 -23.90
CA TYR A 508 0.18 23.47 -25.02
C TYR A 508 -1.22 24.13 -24.93
N HIS A 509 -2.22 23.43 -24.39
CA HIS A 509 -3.57 23.97 -24.15
C HIS A 509 -3.76 24.53 -22.73
N TYR A 510 -2.69 25.05 -22.12
CA TYR A 510 -2.70 25.78 -20.84
C TYR A 510 -3.12 24.95 -19.62
N ALA A 511 -3.01 23.63 -19.70
CA ALA A 511 -3.28 22.67 -18.62
C ALA A 511 -1.98 21.98 -18.15
N GLY A 512 -0.83 22.64 -18.28
CA GLY A 512 0.47 22.11 -17.88
C GLY A 512 0.64 22.00 -16.36
N ASP A 513 -0.04 22.89 -15.63
CA ASP A 513 -0.07 23.02 -14.17
C ASP A 513 -1.01 22.01 -13.48
N LEU A 514 -1.92 21.39 -14.22
CA LEU A 514 -2.82 20.38 -13.67
C LEU A 514 -2.06 19.06 -13.44
N PRO A 515 -2.12 18.49 -12.21
CA PRO A 515 -1.63 17.16 -11.94
C PRO A 515 -2.31 16.13 -12.85
N VAL A 516 -1.54 15.20 -13.39
CA VAL A 516 -2.04 14.11 -14.24
C VAL A 516 -1.81 12.79 -13.51
N TYR A 517 -2.89 12.04 -13.30
CA TYR A 517 -2.88 10.71 -12.68
C TYR A 517 -3.26 9.65 -13.70
N ALA A 518 -2.44 8.61 -13.84
CA ALA A 518 -2.61 7.61 -14.89
C ALA A 518 -2.45 6.17 -14.38
N THR A 519 -3.03 5.22 -15.10
CA THR A 519 -2.81 3.79 -14.85
C THR A 519 -1.41 3.36 -15.33
N SER A 520 -0.97 2.17 -14.94
CA SER A 520 0.32 1.57 -15.32
C SER A 520 0.58 1.54 -16.82
N HIS A 521 -0.48 1.57 -17.63
CA HIS A 521 -0.41 1.46 -19.08
C HIS A 521 0.30 2.65 -19.73
N ILE A 522 0.42 3.79 -19.04
CA ILE A 522 1.14 4.95 -19.58
C ILE A 522 2.64 4.70 -19.66
N TYR A 523 3.16 3.77 -18.86
CA TYR A 523 4.58 3.47 -18.77
C TYR A 523 4.89 2.05 -19.26
N GLN A 524 5.95 1.91 -20.06
CA GLN A 524 6.29 0.64 -20.67
C GLN A 524 6.80 -0.38 -19.64
N GLY A 525 7.41 0.09 -18.55
CA GLY A 525 8.01 -0.73 -17.50
C GLY A 525 9.54 -0.82 -17.57
N ASP A 526 10.15 -0.29 -18.63
CA ASP A 526 11.59 -0.11 -18.81
C ASP A 526 11.92 1.36 -19.02
N ALA A 527 12.97 1.84 -18.33
CA ALA A 527 13.34 3.25 -18.36
C ALA A 527 13.85 3.66 -19.74
N ASN A 528 13.18 4.64 -20.36
CA ASN A 528 13.65 5.28 -21.59
C ASN A 528 13.66 6.80 -21.41
N PRO A 529 14.67 7.36 -20.73
CA PRO A 529 14.68 8.78 -20.36
C PRO A 529 14.48 9.74 -21.54
N GLY A 530 14.99 9.40 -22.72
CA GLY A 530 14.81 10.23 -23.90
C GLY A 530 13.36 10.28 -24.42
N ARG A 531 12.58 9.20 -24.27
CA ARG A 531 11.18 9.16 -24.71
C ARG A 531 10.20 9.51 -23.61
N ASP A 532 10.57 9.25 -22.35
CA ASP A 532 9.67 9.44 -21.20
C ASP A 532 9.72 10.86 -20.65
N GLN A 533 10.62 11.72 -21.14
CA GLN A 533 10.59 13.17 -20.89
C GLN A 533 9.25 13.82 -21.25
N ASP A 534 8.59 13.35 -22.32
CA ASP A 534 7.28 13.88 -22.74
C ASP A 534 6.17 13.63 -21.72
N ILE A 535 6.35 12.69 -20.80
CA ILE A 535 5.41 12.36 -19.73
C ILE A 535 5.93 12.72 -18.33
N ASN A 536 6.93 13.60 -18.23
CA ASN A 536 7.38 14.16 -16.94
C ASN A 536 6.21 14.77 -16.15
N GLY A 537 6.22 14.58 -14.84
CA GLY A 537 5.19 15.05 -13.90
C GLY A 537 3.89 14.23 -13.90
N VAL A 538 3.80 13.17 -14.72
CA VAL A 538 2.66 12.24 -14.64
C VAL A 538 2.86 11.33 -13.43
N HIS A 539 1.84 11.33 -12.57
CA HIS A 539 1.69 10.42 -11.45
C HIS A 539 0.99 9.15 -11.94
N PHE A 540 1.46 7.97 -11.56
CA PHE A 540 0.85 6.72 -12.00
C PHE A 540 1.07 5.59 -11.02
N LEU A 541 0.20 4.58 -11.09
CA LEU A 541 0.37 3.33 -10.35
C LEU A 541 1.11 2.32 -11.21
N ASP A 542 1.99 1.53 -10.60
CA ASP A 542 2.54 0.35 -11.24
C ASP A 542 2.93 -0.71 -10.20
N ILE A 543 3.32 -1.88 -10.68
CA ILE A 543 3.74 -2.97 -9.82
C ILE A 543 5.13 -2.70 -9.21
N PRO A 544 5.40 -3.12 -7.95
CA PRO A 544 6.72 -3.00 -7.31
C PRO A 544 7.88 -3.51 -8.18
N TRP A 545 7.64 -4.59 -8.94
CA TRP A 545 8.59 -5.15 -9.89
C TRP A 545 9.24 -4.12 -10.81
N VAL A 546 8.49 -3.13 -11.29
CA VAL A 546 8.95 -2.11 -12.24
C VAL A 546 9.91 -1.11 -11.59
N PHE A 547 9.80 -0.91 -10.27
CA PHE A 547 10.60 0.05 -9.52
C PHE A 547 11.82 -0.58 -8.82
N ASN A 548 11.84 -1.92 -8.70
CA ASN A 548 12.89 -2.64 -7.99
C ASN A 548 13.87 -3.30 -8.97
N ASP A 549 14.83 -2.51 -9.47
CA ASP A 549 15.89 -3.02 -10.36
C ASP A 549 16.87 -3.96 -9.63
N ASP A 550 16.93 -3.92 -8.29
CA ASP A 550 17.82 -4.76 -7.48
C ASP A 550 17.29 -6.17 -7.25
N SER A 551 16.01 -6.41 -7.55
CA SER A 551 15.36 -7.73 -7.44
C SER A 551 16.19 -8.80 -8.16
N GLU A 552 16.71 -9.76 -7.40
CA GLU A 552 17.55 -10.85 -7.91
C GLU A 552 16.82 -11.67 -8.98
N ILE A 553 15.54 -11.96 -8.74
CA ILE A 553 14.70 -12.71 -9.66
C ILE A 553 14.45 -11.93 -10.96
N ARG A 554 14.26 -10.62 -10.88
CA ARG A 554 14.13 -9.75 -12.07
C ARG A 554 15.42 -9.73 -12.88
N ARG A 555 16.56 -9.49 -12.22
CA ARG A 555 17.88 -9.51 -12.86
C ARG A 555 18.15 -10.85 -13.56
N THR A 556 17.79 -11.96 -12.92
CA THR A 556 17.91 -13.29 -13.52
C THR A 556 17.08 -13.43 -14.79
N ILE A 557 15.82 -12.99 -14.77
CA ILE A 557 14.94 -13.01 -15.94
C ILE A 557 15.48 -12.12 -17.06
N ASP A 558 15.91 -10.90 -16.75
CA ASP A 558 16.42 -9.94 -17.72
C ASP A 558 17.73 -10.41 -18.39
N GLN A 559 18.56 -11.14 -17.66
CA GLN A 559 19.80 -11.71 -18.20
C GLN A 559 19.56 -12.95 -19.07
N GLN A 560 18.58 -13.78 -18.72
CA GLN A 560 18.37 -15.08 -19.37
C GLN A 560 17.36 -15.04 -20.52
N LEU A 561 16.42 -14.08 -20.53
CA LEU A 561 15.35 -14.03 -21.52
C LEU A 561 15.49 -12.81 -22.45
N PRO A 562 15.67 -13.01 -23.76
CA PRO A 562 15.75 -11.90 -24.71
C PRO A 562 14.40 -11.17 -24.80
N ASN A 563 14.43 -9.84 -24.83
CA ASN A 563 13.26 -8.96 -24.87
C ASN A 563 12.32 -9.05 -23.65
N SER A 564 12.87 -9.40 -22.47
CA SER A 564 12.12 -9.45 -21.20
C SER A 564 11.34 -8.15 -20.90
N GLY A 565 11.88 -7.00 -21.31
CA GLY A 565 11.28 -5.66 -21.12
C GLY A 565 9.81 -5.55 -21.53
N ARG A 566 9.33 -6.32 -22.51
CA ARG A 566 7.94 -6.23 -22.98
C ARG A 566 6.92 -6.95 -22.09
N TYR A 567 7.36 -7.89 -21.27
CA TYR A 567 6.49 -8.79 -20.50
C TYR A 567 6.75 -8.75 -19.00
N GLN A 568 7.40 -7.69 -18.50
CA GLN A 568 7.75 -7.51 -17.08
C GLN A 568 6.58 -7.80 -16.13
N ARG A 569 5.39 -7.24 -16.41
CA ARG A 569 4.19 -7.49 -15.59
C ARG A 569 3.70 -8.94 -15.63
N MET A 570 3.93 -9.66 -16.74
CA MET A 570 3.59 -11.07 -16.87
C MET A 570 4.58 -11.97 -16.11
N TYR A 571 5.87 -11.63 -16.13
CA TYR A 571 6.87 -12.31 -15.30
C TYR A 571 6.54 -12.15 -13.82
N ALA A 572 6.26 -10.92 -13.37
CA ALA A 572 5.84 -10.63 -12.00
C ALA A 572 4.56 -11.41 -11.61
N LEU A 573 3.56 -11.46 -12.49
CA LEU A 573 2.35 -12.28 -12.29
C LEU A 573 2.69 -13.76 -12.11
N GLY A 574 3.61 -14.30 -12.92
CA GLY A 574 4.10 -15.67 -12.77
C GLY A 574 4.77 -15.92 -11.43
N VAL A 575 5.66 -15.02 -11.01
CA VAL A 575 6.36 -15.07 -9.71
C VAL A 575 5.36 -15.10 -8.56
N ASP A 576 4.40 -14.18 -8.55
CA ASP A 576 3.41 -14.09 -7.48
C ASP A 576 2.41 -15.25 -7.53
N SER A 577 2.06 -15.75 -8.72
CA SER A 577 1.21 -16.95 -8.86
C SER A 577 1.87 -18.16 -8.21
N PHE A 578 3.19 -18.31 -8.33
CA PHE A 578 3.94 -19.31 -7.58
C PHE A 578 3.89 -18.98 -6.08
N ARG A 579 4.30 -17.81 -5.63
CA ARG A 579 4.33 -17.48 -4.18
C ARG A 579 2.98 -17.66 -3.48
N LEU A 580 1.88 -17.33 -4.16
CA LEU A 580 0.52 -17.46 -3.63
C LEU A 580 0.10 -18.91 -3.36
N HIS A 581 0.69 -19.91 -4.01
CA HIS A 581 0.25 -21.31 -3.85
C HIS A 581 0.25 -21.81 -2.40
N LEU A 582 1.16 -21.29 -1.57
CA LEU A 582 1.28 -21.61 -0.15
C LEU A 582 0.45 -20.70 0.76
N ARG A 583 -0.08 -19.59 0.22
CA ARG A 583 -0.55 -18.43 1.02
C ARG A 583 -2.03 -18.11 0.82
N LEU A 584 -2.74 -18.82 -0.08
CA LEU A 584 -4.16 -18.54 -0.36
C LEU A 584 -5.05 -18.68 0.88
N SER A 585 -4.79 -19.67 1.74
CA SER A 585 -5.49 -19.83 3.03
C SER A 585 -5.21 -18.67 3.98
N GLN A 586 -3.93 -18.26 4.09
CA GLN A 586 -3.51 -17.13 4.91
C GLN A 586 -4.16 -15.81 4.46
N LEU A 587 -4.26 -15.56 3.16
CA LEU A 587 -4.95 -14.39 2.61
C LEU A 587 -6.46 -14.42 2.95
N GLY A 588 -7.08 -15.60 2.94
CA GLY A 588 -8.49 -15.77 3.34
C GLY A 588 -8.76 -15.42 4.81
N ALA A 589 -7.73 -15.48 5.67
CA ALA A 589 -7.80 -15.09 7.07
C ALA A 589 -7.54 -13.57 7.30
N GLY A 590 -7.47 -12.76 6.24
CA GLY A 590 -7.25 -11.31 6.34
C GLY A 590 -5.78 -10.89 6.40
N SER A 591 -4.85 -11.79 6.12
CA SER A 591 -3.43 -11.43 5.94
C SER A 591 -3.19 -10.83 4.56
N GLN A 592 -1.98 -10.26 4.37
CA GLN A 592 -1.53 -9.72 3.09
C GLN A 592 -0.20 -10.33 2.67
N VAL A 593 0.05 -10.38 1.36
CA VAL A 593 1.30 -10.84 0.75
C VAL A 593 1.92 -9.70 -0.03
N PHE A 594 3.18 -9.37 0.22
CA PHE A 594 3.97 -8.42 -0.55
C PHE A 594 4.52 -9.13 -1.79
N GLY A 595 3.79 -8.98 -2.89
CA GLY A 595 4.14 -9.55 -4.18
C GLY A 595 4.92 -8.57 -5.06
N GLU A 596 5.49 -9.12 -6.12
CA GLU A 596 6.06 -8.35 -7.22
C GLU A 596 5.01 -7.53 -7.97
N THR A 597 3.73 -7.92 -7.88
CA THR A 597 2.57 -7.28 -8.52
C THR A 597 1.80 -6.32 -7.60
N GLY A 598 2.27 -6.11 -6.38
CA GLY A 598 1.67 -5.21 -5.38
C GLY A 598 1.51 -5.89 -4.03
N THR A 599 0.95 -5.17 -3.07
CA THR A 599 0.46 -5.78 -1.84
C THR A 599 -0.86 -6.48 -2.14
N LEU A 600 -0.91 -7.78 -1.91
CA LEU A 600 -1.99 -8.69 -2.29
C LEU A 600 -2.86 -8.99 -1.07
N HIS A 601 -4.17 -8.83 -1.23
CA HIS A 601 -5.18 -9.21 -0.25
C HIS A 601 -6.34 -9.93 -0.94
N LEU A 602 -7.11 -10.70 -0.17
CA LEU A 602 -8.26 -11.43 -0.70
C LEU A 602 -9.55 -10.72 -0.31
N ASN A 603 -10.39 -10.41 -1.28
CA ASN A 603 -11.71 -9.88 -0.99
C ASN A 603 -12.73 -10.98 -0.65
N ALA A 604 -13.95 -10.59 -0.27
CA ALA A 604 -15.01 -11.52 0.11
C ALA A 604 -15.40 -12.52 -1.00
N GLN A 605 -15.14 -12.19 -2.27
CA GLN A 605 -15.41 -13.02 -3.44
C GLN A 605 -14.21 -13.92 -3.83
N ARG A 606 -13.18 -14.00 -2.98
CA ARG A 606 -11.92 -14.72 -3.25
C ARG A 606 -11.18 -14.21 -4.49
N GLN A 607 -11.29 -12.92 -4.75
CA GLN A 607 -10.48 -12.25 -5.76
C GLN A 607 -9.28 -11.61 -5.07
N VAL A 608 -8.10 -11.83 -5.64
CA VAL A 608 -6.86 -11.22 -5.20
C VAL A 608 -6.86 -9.78 -5.69
N GLU A 609 -7.08 -8.87 -4.76
CA GLU A 609 -6.96 -7.44 -4.97
C GLU A 609 -5.51 -7.01 -4.73
N ARG A 610 -5.10 -5.93 -5.39
CA ARG A 610 -3.73 -5.44 -5.37
C ARG A 610 -3.73 -3.98 -4.96
N ARG A 611 -2.85 -3.62 -4.03
CA ARG A 611 -2.50 -2.23 -3.75
C ARG A 611 -1.14 -1.92 -4.35
N LEU A 612 -1.12 -0.94 -5.25
CA LEU A 612 0.07 -0.54 -6.00
C LEU A 612 0.73 0.71 -5.39
N PRO A 613 2.07 0.83 -5.42
CA PRO A 613 2.73 2.09 -5.13
C PRO A 613 2.40 3.15 -6.18
N LEU A 614 2.33 4.41 -5.73
CA LEU A 614 2.26 5.59 -6.60
C LEU A 614 3.68 6.01 -6.98
N ALA A 615 3.88 6.34 -8.24
CA ALA A 615 5.13 6.85 -8.78
C ALA A 615 4.90 8.11 -9.61
N GLU A 616 5.97 8.83 -9.88
CA GLU A 616 6.02 9.97 -10.78
C GLU A 616 7.15 9.81 -11.78
N ILE A 617 6.94 10.26 -13.01
CA ILE A 617 8.04 10.38 -13.99
C ILE A 617 8.81 11.68 -13.72
N ARG A 618 10.07 11.56 -13.28
CA ARG A 618 11.02 12.66 -13.06
C ARG A 618 12.23 12.47 -13.96
N ASP A 619 12.57 13.48 -14.76
CA ASP A 619 13.67 13.41 -15.75
C ASP A 619 13.63 12.18 -16.67
N GLY A 620 12.43 11.78 -17.08
CA GLY A 620 12.18 10.60 -17.90
C GLY A 620 12.37 9.26 -17.17
N ARG A 621 12.41 9.26 -15.83
CA ARG A 621 12.54 8.06 -15.00
C ARG A 621 11.37 7.93 -14.03
N ALA A 622 10.84 6.73 -13.92
CA ALA A 622 9.82 6.41 -12.93
C ALA A 622 10.42 6.34 -11.53
N THR A 623 9.92 7.18 -10.62
CA THR A 623 10.37 7.25 -9.22
C THR A 623 9.18 7.04 -8.31
N VAL A 624 9.25 6.07 -7.40
CA VAL A 624 8.18 5.83 -6.42
C VAL A 624 8.07 7.05 -5.50
N ILE A 625 6.85 7.54 -5.33
CA ILE A 625 6.55 8.56 -4.33
C ILE A 625 6.35 7.83 -3.00
N PRO A 626 7.21 8.05 -2.00
CA PRO A 626 6.97 7.49 -0.67
C PRO A 626 5.60 7.91 -0.18
N THR A 627 4.82 6.95 0.33
CA THR A 627 3.67 7.27 1.18
C THR A 627 4.24 8.05 2.36
N GLY A 628 4.10 9.38 2.36
CA GLY A 628 4.67 10.26 3.40
C GLY A 628 5.62 11.37 2.95
N SER A 629 6.04 11.45 1.68
CA SER A 629 6.84 12.59 1.23
C SER A 629 5.94 13.82 1.06
N SER A 630 5.90 14.65 2.09
CA SER A 630 5.38 16.02 2.07
C SER A 630 6.31 17.01 1.35
N GLU A 631 7.39 16.54 0.72
CA GLU A 631 8.25 17.34 -0.14
C GLU A 631 7.67 17.45 -1.55
N GLU A 632 7.57 18.71 -1.98
CA GLU A 632 7.19 19.20 -3.31
C GLU A 632 5.68 19.31 -3.58
N LEU A 633 5.07 20.32 -2.96
CA LEU A 633 4.06 21.13 -3.65
C LEU A 633 4.59 22.56 -3.72
N PRO A 634 4.70 23.19 -4.92
CA PRO A 634 4.97 24.61 -5.05
C PRO A 634 3.84 25.49 -4.49
#